data_AF-A0AAN5KU44-F1
#
_entry.id   AF-A0AAN5KU44-F1
#
_cell.length_a   1.000
_cell.length_b   1.000
_cell.length_c   1.000
_cell.angle_alpha   90.00
_cell.angle_beta   90.00
_cell.angle_gamma   90.00
#
_symmetry.space_group_name_H-M   'P 1'
#
loop_
_entity.id
_entity.type
_entity.pdbx_description
1 polymer ?
#
loop_
_entity_poly.entity_id
_entity_poly.type
_entity_poly.pdbx_seq_one_letter_code
_entity_poly.pdbx_strand_id
1 'polypeptide(L)'
;MLLDGFSLYTDSTIRNAAKYAYDHYLGIPYKEVNQESTPANIGGITVYRQTHGLSHVLRTMTYSETIVEEAQKAKLRGETLQTFADGRSLADVTPDELKKIMVAQVFFVTGREGQGSDPESLKKYHELSRKAFLNYIEVNKSTLIPDVFKDQAEINFYADIIEDKDHNETASPAHMLINQCHMIDSMREIQPPESNIEHFFSELQPWIGSKGAEAFFAKQRQFFQATYEVVFGFDSTNNEPHLVFPGLGRYVIGGDGNPIRESSQEGEMQGKLKFFPQDYKLQENERFMRVDEYLKLDEVQHRFPSRGEKLAGGMADLNEYQYMQRLNSREKGLCETSVDFCLGQLKTANHKAKIEPIKNALQSAAGKRRREPNVDEIAAARIIQQIIANPDFVHEDHVLLNGKKLEEQFFRDLLLKCDMAIVGSLLNDTDIHNIDTFMQHERNTKFHATGENPIPRNIGEEWVKLRRTGAGDIKQDLIFLMQNDSWYYSRVNAIAQNRDKGSTFKEVLISTLMTPLTSKSLSDTSHVTPPKTLFRGLDLPDEFKNKLIHQSETIIANTTGYLFTNPSAEIFNQIKLNDSSQMFANTCLSTSINIEVPRIVFDSNTIFEILDPDGFLEAKQVGRHEEGSETEFSIYLPEDVGLIPINVAKDDKTSAGNERHIITFIAVKSPDFIPQHESGYALEPYLEMQISKLDTVIDDVEMQTAESFLRDPYDQAILSLERQIRLPVRGYWEQASQFLRSVHDGKISPELKAFYESTVLPIIKECRTAIEENNLTKMQTALAKFPSDKEWGKFRDESILTIKPEIDQLRKNLQKKIVLQNEILPALEQCKRSLDSQDISKALDALDKLPSETRLESINALQLKSISRELKENLQPLRNAVITPIITDPEKIKIRYNSLLAETTKQIALIEKENIEDLSDLGNIILNLNFCSESIQTLEAEKIKYGHAIKPIDVSDLNALKARLQLINQNLIQTVIDIARNNLEQIKGASEFHTHEKQVKNCLDILNNLEKTLDGSEAAVKQKSDIEQLRGALIDKQKEHAEIFPLQQRSMALIAQLQNISILNHEQLHQNRRAQLHQNDLSKAQQLDLRFKEQVSARFKAEFNNDNANIDQLIAFLEKQTPSTLKEELGISEQNAQQLHDLLKILVQPTSVKGEIEHRIEAIDKLSSAIGLNPVKLEPLPPISVAHNEEEELRSWSFKL
;
A
#
# COMPACT_ATOMS: atom_id res chain seq x y z
N MET A 1 5.15 17.72 -3.00
CA MET A 1 6.15 16.88 -3.66
C MET A 1 7.11 17.85 -4.30
N LEU A 2 8.39 17.83 -3.91
CA LEU A 2 9.44 18.59 -4.57
C LEU A 2 10.59 17.59 -4.72
N LEU A 3 10.88 17.23 -5.97
CA LEU A 3 11.62 16.02 -6.35
C LEU A 3 13.02 15.90 -5.71
N ASP A 4 13.66 17.01 -5.31
CA ASP A 4 15.01 17.03 -4.74
C ASP A 4 15.10 17.66 -3.33
N GLY A 5 14.02 17.61 -2.53
CA GLY A 5 14.06 18.05 -1.12
C GLY A 5 14.15 19.56 -0.88
N PHE A 6 14.21 20.38 -1.93
CA PHE A 6 14.07 21.84 -1.85
C PHE A 6 12.72 22.24 -1.22
N SER A 7 12.72 23.29 -0.41
CA SER A 7 11.51 23.98 0.02
C SER A 7 11.82 25.42 0.46
N LEU A 8 10.90 26.33 0.19
CA LEU A 8 10.88 27.71 0.69
C LEU A 8 11.15 27.78 2.19
N TYR A 9 10.63 26.82 2.96
CA TYR A 9 10.67 26.88 4.42
C TYR A 9 12.03 26.46 5.00
N THR A 10 12.90 25.81 4.23
CA THR A 10 14.18 25.27 4.68
C THR A 10 15.39 25.90 3.97
N ASP A 11 15.22 26.44 2.76
CA ASP A 11 16.31 27.04 2.00
C ASP A 11 16.82 28.36 2.61
N SER A 12 18.11 28.40 2.96
CA SER A 12 18.73 29.57 3.58
C SER A 12 18.92 30.75 2.62
N THR A 13 19.08 30.49 1.31
CA THR A 13 19.31 31.53 0.31
C THR A 13 18.06 32.39 0.15
N ILE A 14 16.88 31.77 0.04
CA ILE A 14 15.61 32.49 -0.04
C ILE A 14 15.33 33.25 1.27
N ARG A 15 15.59 32.61 2.42
CA ARG A 15 15.44 33.25 3.73
C ARG A 15 16.33 34.50 3.86
N ASN A 16 17.56 34.44 3.38
CA ASN A 16 18.48 35.57 3.40
C ASN A 16 18.04 36.69 2.44
N ALA A 17 17.54 36.35 1.25
CA ALA A 17 16.96 37.32 0.32
C ALA A 17 15.77 38.05 0.96
N ALA A 18 14.85 37.32 1.59
CA ALA A 18 13.68 37.89 2.27
C ALA A 18 14.08 38.80 3.45
N LYS A 19 15.09 38.41 4.25
CA LYS A 19 15.65 39.26 5.31
C LYS A 19 16.24 40.55 4.74
N TYR A 20 17.05 40.45 3.68
CA TYR A 20 17.62 41.60 3.01
C TYR A 20 16.54 42.56 2.48
N ALA A 21 15.51 42.03 1.81
CA ALA A 21 14.40 42.82 1.29
C ALA A 21 13.60 43.51 2.39
N TYR A 22 13.39 42.84 3.54
CA TYR A 22 12.76 43.46 4.70
C TYR A 22 13.62 44.60 5.26
N ASP A 23 14.89 44.33 5.56
CA ASP A 23 15.78 45.29 6.24
C ASP A 23 16.02 46.57 5.42
N HIS A 24 16.01 46.47 4.08
CA HIS A 24 16.37 47.57 3.19
C HIS A 24 15.18 48.21 2.47
N TYR A 25 14.02 47.54 2.41
CA TYR A 25 12.88 48.00 1.62
C TYR A 25 11.55 47.79 2.34
N LEU A 26 11.10 46.54 2.53
CA LEU A 26 9.74 46.23 3.00
C LEU A 26 9.47 46.67 4.45
N GLY A 27 10.51 46.70 5.29
CA GLY A 27 10.49 47.15 6.67
C GLY A 27 10.70 48.65 6.86
N ILE A 28 10.78 49.43 5.77
CA ILE A 28 10.97 50.88 5.79
C ILE A 28 9.65 51.59 5.41
N PRO A 29 9.32 52.74 6.03
CA PRO A 29 8.18 53.57 5.65
C PRO A 29 8.06 53.83 4.15
N TYR A 30 6.83 53.94 3.65
CA TYR A 30 6.56 54.49 2.32
C TYR A 30 7.04 55.95 2.24
N LYS A 31 7.55 56.35 1.07
CA LYS A 31 8.02 57.73 0.83
C LYS A 31 6.88 58.65 0.37
N GLU A 32 5.92 58.09 -0.37
CA GLU A 32 4.71 58.77 -0.83
C GLU A 32 3.60 58.49 0.18
N VAL A 33 3.34 59.44 1.07
CA VAL A 33 2.40 59.27 2.20
C VAL A 33 1.00 59.77 1.84
N ASN A 34 0.03 58.87 1.97
CA ASN A 34 -1.42 59.07 1.93
C ASN A 34 -2.06 58.20 3.03
N GLN A 35 -3.39 58.20 3.14
CA GLN A 35 -4.10 57.43 4.18
C GLN A 35 -3.78 55.92 4.11
N GLU A 36 -3.60 55.36 2.92
CA GLU A 36 -3.37 53.92 2.67
C GLU A 36 -1.89 53.50 2.85
N SER A 37 -0.97 54.46 2.92
CA SER A 37 0.47 54.26 3.12
C SER A 37 0.96 54.77 4.48
N THR A 38 0.04 55.13 5.37
CA THR A 38 0.35 55.50 6.75
C THR A 38 0.65 54.24 7.57
N PRO A 39 1.70 54.22 8.42
CA PRO A 39 2.04 53.05 9.22
C PRO A 39 0.91 52.64 10.18
N ALA A 40 0.65 51.34 10.30
CA ALA A 40 -0.32 50.77 11.21
C ALA A 40 0.33 50.32 12.52
N ASN A 41 -0.41 50.36 13.63
CA ASN A 41 -0.02 49.70 14.88
C ASN A 41 -0.89 48.46 15.08
N ILE A 42 -0.29 47.29 14.92
CA ILE A 42 -0.99 45.99 14.99
C ILE A 42 -0.43 45.20 16.16
N GLY A 43 -1.25 44.93 17.17
CA GLY A 43 -0.83 44.19 18.36
C GLY A 43 0.35 44.80 19.13
N GLY A 44 0.52 46.13 19.06
CA GLY A 44 1.63 46.85 19.67
C GLY A 44 2.90 46.92 18.82
N ILE A 45 2.87 46.43 17.57
CA ILE A 45 3.99 46.44 16.62
C ILE A 45 3.70 47.44 15.50
N THR A 46 4.65 48.32 15.20
CA THR A 46 4.56 49.21 14.04
C THR A 46 4.81 48.44 12.75
N VAL A 47 3.82 48.45 11.85
CA VAL A 47 3.86 47.84 10.52
C VAL A 47 3.78 48.96 9.48
N TYR A 48 4.84 49.12 8.69
CA TYR A 48 4.92 50.20 7.70
C TYR A 48 4.15 49.91 6.40
N ARG A 49 4.13 48.64 5.97
CA ARG A 49 3.54 48.21 4.71
C ARG A 49 2.60 47.02 4.97
N GLN A 50 1.33 47.27 5.23
CA GLN A 50 0.37 46.20 5.56
C GLN A 50 -0.13 45.42 4.34
N THR A 51 -0.32 46.10 3.21
CA THR A 51 -0.86 45.51 1.96
C THR A 51 0.23 44.83 1.13
N HIS A 52 1.37 45.51 0.95
CA HIS A 52 2.49 45.07 0.10
C HIS A 52 3.80 45.00 0.91
N GLY A 53 3.72 44.37 2.09
CA GLY A 53 4.83 44.19 3.02
C GLY A 53 5.43 42.79 2.99
N LEU A 54 6.01 42.40 4.11
CA LEU A 54 6.71 41.11 4.24
C LEU A 54 5.75 39.92 4.10
N SER A 55 4.59 39.93 4.77
CA SER A 55 3.70 38.77 4.73
C SER A 55 3.14 38.50 3.34
N HIS A 56 2.85 39.57 2.58
CA HIS A 56 2.47 39.47 1.17
C HIS A 56 3.51 38.71 0.36
N VAL A 57 4.76 39.15 0.38
CA VAL A 57 5.86 38.54 -0.38
C VAL A 57 6.13 37.09 0.05
N LEU A 58 6.04 36.78 1.34
CA LEU A 58 6.22 35.41 1.83
C LEU A 58 5.07 34.49 1.40
N ARG A 59 3.84 35.01 1.30
CA ARG A 59 2.69 34.28 0.76
C ARG A 59 2.81 34.06 -0.74
N THR A 60 3.23 35.04 -1.53
CA THR A 60 3.39 34.85 -3.00
C THR A 60 4.40 33.75 -3.33
N MET A 61 5.52 33.68 -2.59
CA MET A 61 6.45 32.55 -2.72
C MET A 61 5.83 31.22 -2.30
N THR A 62 5.06 31.21 -1.19
CA THR A 62 4.32 30.01 -0.75
C THR A 62 3.32 29.56 -1.81
N TYR A 63 2.70 30.49 -2.52
CA TYR A 63 1.79 30.18 -3.63
C TYR A 63 2.53 29.53 -4.78
N SER A 64 3.71 30.03 -5.16
CA SER A 64 4.51 29.40 -6.21
C SER A 64 4.94 27.98 -5.86
N GLU A 65 5.36 27.72 -4.61
CA GLU A 65 5.63 26.36 -4.14
C GLU A 65 4.39 25.46 -4.28
N THR A 66 3.23 25.98 -3.87
CA THR A 66 1.98 25.22 -3.87
C THR A 66 1.46 24.96 -5.29
N ILE A 67 1.53 25.95 -6.18
CA ILE A 67 1.09 25.82 -7.58
C ILE A 67 1.95 24.79 -8.31
N VAL A 68 3.28 24.84 -8.14
CA VAL A 68 4.18 23.82 -8.72
C VAL A 68 3.90 22.44 -8.14
N GLU A 69 3.69 22.33 -6.81
CA GLU A 69 3.32 21.05 -6.18
C GLU A 69 2.02 20.49 -6.76
N GLU A 70 0.96 21.29 -6.88
CA GLU A 70 -0.33 20.82 -7.39
C GLU A 70 -0.29 20.56 -8.91
N ALA A 71 0.54 21.28 -9.68
CA ALA A 71 0.81 20.98 -11.10
C ALA A 71 1.51 19.63 -11.27
N GLN A 72 2.53 19.35 -10.47
CA GLN A 72 3.24 18.06 -10.48
C GLN A 72 2.29 16.91 -10.12
N LYS A 73 1.44 17.09 -9.11
CA LYS A 73 0.40 16.12 -8.78
C LYS A 73 -0.59 15.92 -9.93
N ALA A 74 -1.00 16.98 -10.63
CA ALA A 74 -1.90 16.87 -11.78
C ALA A 74 -1.26 16.05 -12.92
N LYS A 75 0.02 16.30 -13.22
CA LYS A 75 0.78 15.50 -14.20
C LYS A 75 0.87 14.03 -13.79
N LEU A 76 1.09 13.74 -12.50
CA LEU A 76 1.10 12.36 -11.97
C LEU A 76 -0.26 11.66 -12.04
N ARG A 77 -1.37 12.41 -11.97
CA ARG A 77 -2.73 11.89 -12.20
C ARG A 77 -3.07 11.69 -13.68
N GLY A 78 -2.14 12.02 -14.60
CA GLY A 78 -2.35 11.95 -16.04
C GLY A 78 -3.18 13.12 -16.61
N GLU A 79 -3.31 14.23 -15.89
CA GLU A 79 -4.00 15.43 -16.39
C GLU A 79 -3.15 16.16 -17.44
N THR A 80 -3.77 16.59 -18.53
CA THR A 80 -3.13 17.45 -19.54
C THR A 80 -3.16 18.90 -19.08
N LEU A 81 -1.98 19.49 -18.90
CA LEU A 81 -1.81 20.88 -18.48
C LEU A 81 -1.51 21.80 -19.68
N GLN A 82 -1.88 23.07 -19.58
CA GLN A 82 -1.48 24.09 -20.54
C GLN A 82 0.05 24.22 -20.60
N THR A 83 0.58 24.33 -21.82
CA THR A 83 2.02 24.44 -22.09
C THR A 83 2.40 25.85 -22.53
N PHE A 84 3.63 26.24 -22.18
CA PHE A 84 4.29 27.44 -22.67
C PHE A 84 4.82 27.21 -24.10
N ALA A 85 5.30 28.28 -24.74
CA ALA A 85 5.81 28.22 -26.11
C ALA A 85 6.99 27.24 -26.31
N ASP A 86 7.70 26.89 -25.24
CA ASP A 86 8.81 25.92 -25.23
C ASP A 86 8.35 24.47 -24.98
N GLY A 87 7.04 24.23 -24.88
CA GLY A 87 6.43 22.92 -24.65
C GLY A 87 6.41 22.46 -23.19
N ARG A 88 6.99 23.23 -22.26
CA ARG A 88 6.93 22.94 -20.82
C ARG A 88 5.59 23.33 -20.23
N SER A 89 5.21 22.70 -19.12
CA SER A 89 4.10 23.07 -18.24
C SER A 89 4.63 23.56 -16.88
N LEU A 90 3.74 24.02 -15.98
CA LEU A 90 4.14 24.37 -14.61
C LEU A 90 4.64 23.16 -13.79
N ALA A 91 4.29 21.93 -14.20
CA ALA A 91 4.81 20.71 -13.56
C ALA A 91 6.30 20.46 -13.87
N ASP A 92 6.84 21.08 -14.92
CA ASP A 92 8.23 20.92 -15.37
C ASP A 92 9.19 21.93 -14.73
N VAL A 93 8.69 22.78 -13.81
CA VAL A 93 9.52 23.71 -13.04
C VAL A 93 10.42 22.92 -12.09
N THR A 94 11.73 23.10 -12.25
CA THR A 94 12.74 22.44 -11.41
C THR A 94 12.90 23.15 -10.06
N PRO A 95 13.42 22.47 -9.01
CA PRO A 95 13.76 23.12 -7.74
C PRO A 95 14.68 24.34 -7.88
N ASP A 96 15.69 24.28 -8.75
CA ASP A 96 16.60 25.39 -9.00
C ASP A 96 15.91 26.57 -9.70
N GLU A 97 15.05 26.30 -10.68
CA GLU A 97 14.23 27.33 -11.34
C GLU A 97 13.26 27.98 -10.35
N LEU A 98 12.60 27.18 -9.49
CA LEU A 98 11.70 27.67 -8.45
C LEU A 98 12.44 28.53 -7.42
N LYS A 99 13.66 28.15 -7.03
CA LYS A 99 14.52 28.95 -6.15
C LYS A 99 14.80 30.33 -6.74
N LYS A 100 15.17 30.40 -8.03
CA LYS A 100 15.43 31.67 -8.74
C LYS A 100 14.16 32.52 -8.82
N ILE A 101 13.01 31.90 -9.14
CA ILE A 101 11.70 32.55 -9.14
C ILE A 101 11.41 33.17 -7.78
N MET A 102 11.55 32.42 -6.69
CA MET A 102 11.30 32.90 -5.34
C MET A 102 12.25 34.05 -4.95
N VAL A 103 13.55 33.95 -5.29
CA VAL A 103 14.49 35.06 -5.06
C VAL A 103 14.05 36.32 -5.83
N ALA A 104 13.53 36.20 -7.05
CA ALA A 104 12.99 37.34 -7.80
C ALA A 104 11.68 37.87 -7.18
N GLN A 105 10.75 36.99 -6.77
CA GLN A 105 9.49 37.35 -6.13
C GLN A 105 9.69 38.19 -4.87
N VAL A 106 10.75 37.92 -4.10
CA VAL A 106 11.11 38.70 -2.91
C VAL A 106 11.19 40.20 -3.23
N PHE A 107 11.70 40.56 -4.40
CA PHE A 107 11.95 41.94 -4.78
C PHE A 107 10.81 42.57 -5.58
N PHE A 108 9.79 41.82 -5.99
CA PHE A 108 8.75 42.26 -6.91
C PHE A 108 8.04 43.55 -6.48
N VAL A 109 7.80 43.72 -5.17
CA VAL A 109 7.12 44.90 -4.59
C VAL A 109 8.05 45.80 -3.76
N THR A 110 9.36 45.55 -3.75
CA THR A 110 10.30 46.32 -2.92
C THR A 110 10.44 47.78 -3.34
N GLY A 111 10.26 48.07 -4.63
CA GLY A 111 10.32 49.40 -5.22
C GLY A 111 9.11 50.29 -4.96
N ARG A 112 8.06 49.79 -4.29
CA ARG A 112 6.89 50.60 -3.97
C ARG A 112 7.26 51.75 -3.04
N GLU A 113 6.98 52.97 -3.48
CA GLU A 113 7.13 54.19 -2.66
C GLU A 113 5.81 54.63 -2.02
N GLY A 114 4.67 54.11 -2.50
CA GLY A 114 3.33 54.30 -1.96
C GLY A 114 2.37 53.20 -2.46
N GLN A 115 1.06 53.43 -2.34
CA GLN A 115 0.01 52.49 -2.78
C GLN A 115 -0.60 52.85 -4.15
N GLY A 116 0.02 53.74 -4.91
CA GLY A 116 -0.46 54.13 -6.24
C GLY A 116 -0.66 52.92 -7.16
N SER A 117 -1.79 52.91 -7.87
CA SER A 117 -2.21 51.84 -8.79
C SER A 117 -2.42 52.33 -10.23
N ASP A 118 -2.12 53.60 -10.51
CA ASP A 118 -2.10 54.13 -11.87
C ASP A 118 -0.88 53.60 -12.65
N PRO A 119 -0.96 53.50 -14.00
CA PRO A 119 0.12 52.94 -14.80
C PRO A 119 1.48 53.62 -14.65
N GLU A 120 1.52 54.93 -14.36
CA GLU A 120 2.79 55.67 -14.21
C GLU A 120 3.47 55.31 -12.89
N SER A 121 2.70 55.27 -11.79
CA SER A 121 3.17 54.80 -10.49
C SER A 121 3.62 53.34 -10.53
N LEU A 122 2.84 52.44 -11.14
CA LEU A 122 3.19 51.02 -11.24
C LEU A 122 4.51 50.82 -12.00
N LYS A 123 4.65 51.45 -13.17
CA LYS A 123 5.90 51.40 -13.95
C LYS A 123 7.10 51.88 -13.12
N LYS A 124 6.96 53.03 -12.43
CA LYS A 124 8.02 53.56 -11.55
C LYS A 124 8.39 52.56 -10.46
N TYR A 125 7.41 51.95 -9.79
CA TYR A 125 7.66 51.01 -8.71
C TYR A 125 8.35 49.73 -9.20
N HIS A 126 7.96 49.19 -10.37
CA HIS A 126 8.61 48.03 -10.96
C HIS A 126 10.06 48.31 -11.42
N GLU A 127 10.33 49.49 -11.99
CA GLU A 127 11.70 49.93 -12.30
C GLU A 127 12.59 50.01 -11.03
N LEU A 128 12.02 50.42 -9.90
CA LEU A 128 12.71 50.47 -8.61
C LEU A 128 12.90 49.07 -8.00
N SER A 129 11.90 48.19 -8.11
CA SER A 129 11.99 46.78 -7.69
C SER A 129 13.09 46.05 -8.44
N ARG A 130 13.20 46.26 -9.77
CA ARG A 130 14.30 45.74 -10.58
C ARG A 130 15.67 46.19 -10.07
N LYS A 131 15.81 47.48 -9.76
CA LYS A 131 17.07 48.03 -9.21
C LYS A 131 17.40 47.41 -7.84
N ALA A 132 16.40 47.20 -6.98
CA ALA A 132 16.58 46.56 -5.68
C ALA A 132 17.08 45.11 -5.82
N PHE A 133 16.48 44.34 -6.74
CA PHE A 133 16.93 42.98 -7.07
C PHE A 133 18.38 42.98 -7.58
N LEU A 134 18.72 43.78 -8.59
CA LEU A 134 20.07 43.85 -9.13
C LEU A 134 21.12 44.27 -8.08
N ASN A 135 20.74 45.17 -7.17
CA ASN A 135 21.60 45.56 -6.05
C ASN A 135 21.85 44.40 -5.08
N TYR A 136 20.81 43.64 -4.72
CA TYR A 136 20.97 42.43 -3.89
C TYR A 136 21.92 41.41 -4.54
N ILE A 137 21.75 41.16 -5.84
CA ILE A 137 22.61 40.25 -6.59
C ILE A 137 24.06 40.70 -6.56
N GLU A 138 24.34 41.99 -6.80
CA GLU A 138 25.73 42.48 -6.81
C GLU A 138 26.38 42.45 -5.41
N VAL A 139 25.62 42.76 -4.35
CA VAL A 139 26.12 42.67 -2.96
C VAL A 139 26.45 41.23 -2.55
N ASN A 140 25.72 40.24 -3.08
CA ASN A 140 25.86 38.82 -2.74
C ASN A 140 26.42 37.97 -3.89
N LYS A 141 27.13 38.61 -4.82
CA LYS A 141 27.56 38.01 -6.09
C LYS A 141 28.37 36.72 -5.90
N SER A 142 29.27 36.71 -4.91
CA SER A 142 30.17 35.58 -4.64
C SER A 142 29.45 34.32 -4.11
N THR A 143 28.23 34.45 -3.60
CA THR A 143 27.43 33.32 -3.09
C THR A 143 26.28 32.94 -4.02
N LEU A 144 25.88 33.84 -4.93
CA LEU A 144 24.77 33.62 -5.84
C LEU A 144 25.23 33.23 -7.25
N ILE A 145 26.45 33.58 -7.65
CA ILE A 145 27.02 33.26 -8.96
C ILE A 145 28.31 32.45 -8.75
N PRO A 146 28.44 31.24 -9.35
CA PRO A 146 27.53 30.61 -10.31
C PRO A 146 26.45 29.69 -9.67
N ASP A 147 26.43 29.59 -8.34
CA ASP A 147 25.73 28.49 -7.63
C ASP A 147 24.20 28.58 -7.68
N VAL A 148 23.63 29.78 -7.71
CA VAL A 148 22.18 30.01 -7.79
C VAL A 148 21.80 30.49 -9.18
N PHE A 149 22.48 31.52 -9.69
CA PHE A 149 22.32 32.02 -11.04
C PHE A 149 23.55 31.67 -11.87
N LYS A 150 23.31 31.14 -13.05
CA LYS A 150 24.37 30.68 -13.97
C LYS A 150 25.25 31.84 -14.43
N ASP A 151 24.64 32.94 -14.85
CA ASP A 151 25.31 34.09 -15.43
C ASP A 151 24.45 35.36 -15.38
N GLN A 152 25.02 36.48 -15.86
CA GLN A 152 24.34 37.78 -15.91
C GLN A 152 23.13 37.79 -16.85
N ALA A 153 23.09 36.96 -17.88
CA ALA A 153 21.96 36.91 -18.81
C ALA A 153 20.74 36.31 -18.10
N GLU A 154 20.94 35.26 -17.31
CA GLU A 154 19.89 34.70 -16.46
C GLU A 154 19.39 35.69 -15.40
N ILE A 155 20.30 36.44 -14.76
CA ILE A 155 19.91 37.49 -13.81
C ILE A 155 19.06 38.57 -14.49
N ASN A 156 19.45 39.00 -15.69
CA ASN A 156 18.70 40.01 -16.44
C ASN A 156 17.31 39.50 -16.83
N PHE A 157 17.17 38.22 -17.17
CA PHE A 157 15.86 37.61 -17.45
C PHE A 157 14.89 37.77 -16.27
N TYR A 158 15.30 37.43 -15.04
CA TYR A 158 14.45 37.63 -13.85
C TYR A 158 14.25 39.10 -13.50
N ALA A 159 15.26 39.94 -13.73
CA ALA A 159 15.17 41.39 -13.52
C ALA A 159 14.13 42.02 -14.47
N ASP A 160 14.06 41.56 -15.72
CA ASP A 160 13.12 42.05 -16.74
C ASP A 160 11.68 41.60 -16.43
N ILE A 161 11.49 40.40 -15.85
CA ILE A 161 10.19 39.97 -15.32
C ILE A 161 9.72 40.89 -14.19
N ILE A 162 10.63 41.32 -13.30
CA ILE A 162 10.30 42.24 -12.22
C ILE A 162 9.92 43.63 -12.76
N GLU A 163 10.50 44.08 -13.88
CA GLU A 163 10.16 45.36 -14.51
C GLU A 163 8.79 45.34 -15.18
N ASP A 164 8.32 44.16 -15.61
CA ASP A 164 7.03 43.92 -16.28
C ASP A 164 6.69 44.96 -17.37
N LYS A 165 7.67 45.27 -18.22
CA LYS A 165 7.53 46.36 -19.20
C LYS A 165 6.54 46.03 -20.33
N ASP A 166 6.47 44.77 -20.72
CA ASP A 166 5.70 44.29 -21.88
C ASP A 166 4.35 43.67 -21.49
N HIS A 167 4.04 43.57 -20.18
CA HIS A 167 2.83 42.95 -19.63
C HIS A 167 2.56 41.55 -20.20
N ASN A 168 3.62 40.75 -20.39
CA ASN A 168 3.56 39.40 -20.93
C ASN A 168 3.61 38.37 -19.80
N GLU A 169 2.51 38.26 -19.08
CA GLU A 169 2.43 37.50 -17.82
C GLU A 169 2.52 35.97 -18.01
N THR A 170 2.29 35.45 -19.23
CA THR A 170 2.23 34.01 -19.50
C THR A 170 3.36 33.51 -20.41
N ALA A 171 4.42 34.31 -20.62
CA ALA A 171 5.51 33.98 -21.54
C ALA A 171 6.32 32.73 -21.15
N SER A 172 6.41 32.43 -19.86
CA SER A 172 7.21 31.34 -19.29
C SER A 172 6.68 30.97 -17.89
N PRO A 173 7.12 29.85 -17.29
CA PRO A 173 6.78 29.53 -15.90
C PRO A 173 7.10 30.64 -14.90
N ALA A 174 8.25 31.32 -15.05
CA ALA A 174 8.66 32.40 -14.14
C ALA A 174 7.74 33.62 -14.22
N HIS A 175 7.43 34.09 -15.43
CA HIS A 175 6.44 35.15 -15.67
C HIS A 175 5.10 34.82 -15.02
N MET A 176 4.62 33.58 -15.23
CA MET A 176 3.33 33.13 -14.73
C MET A 176 3.28 33.10 -13.21
N LEU A 177 4.24 32.44 -12.58
CA LEU A 177 4.29 32.29 -11.12
C LEU A 177 4.51 33.63 -10.40
N ILE A 178 5.31 34.55 -10.96
CA ILE A 178 5.55 35.85 -10.32
C ILE A 178 4.29 36.72 -10.37
N ASN A 179 3.67 36.86 -11.54
CA ASN A 179 2.52 37.74 -11.73
C ASN A 179 1.23 37.18 -11.11
N GLN A 180 0.87 35.92 -11.41
CA GLN A 180 -0.36 35.34 -10.89
C GLN A 180 -0.35 35.21 -9.38
N CYS A 181 0.75 34.77 -8.76
CA CYS A 181 0.82 34.69 -7.30
C CYS A 181 0.69 36.07 -6.64
N HIS A 182 1.22 37.13 -7.25
CA HIS A 182 1.03 38.50 -6.78
C HIS A 182 -0.44 38.93 -6.84
N MET A 183 -1.11 38.70 -7.98
CA MET A 183 -2.51 39.06 -8.18
C MET A 183 -3.45 38.29 -7.23
N ILE A 184 -3.26 36.98 -7.12
CA ILE A 184 -4.06 36.08 -6.28
C ILE A 184 -4.07 36.50 -4.80
N ASP A 185 -2.97 37.05 -4.27
CA ASP A 185 -2.94 37.49 -2.85
C ASP A 185 -4.00 38.58 -2.59
N SER A 186 -4.34 39.39 -3.60
CA SER A 186 -5.34 40.48 -3.52
C SER A 186 -6.76 40.00 -3.18
N MET A 187 -7.01 38.69 -3.23
CA MET A 187 -8.29 38.10 -2.84
C MET A 187 -8.74 38.40 -1.41
N ARG A 188 -7.81 38.76 -0.52
CA ARG A 188 -8.13 39.16 0.85
C ARG A 188 -8.70 40.58 0.97
N GLU A 189 -8.75 41.36 -0.11
CA GLU A 189 -9.15 42.77 -0.10
C GLU A 189 -10.31 43.10 -1.06
N ILE A 190 -10.48 42.32 -2.14
CA ILE A 190 -11.44 42.63 -3.22
C ILE A 190 -12.81 42.00 -2.94
N GLN A 191 -13.87 42.77 -3.19
CA GLN A 191 -15.28 42.39 -3.05
C GLN A 191 -16.02 42.57 -4.39
N PRO A 192 -17.03 41.73 -4.71
CA PRO A 192 -17.49 40.57 -3.94
C PRO A 192 -16.59 39.34 -4.13
N PRO A 193 -16.42 38.48 -3.10
CA PRO A 193 -15.43 37.39 -3.10
C PRO A 193 -15.74 36.33 -4.16
N GLU A 194 -17.01 36.10 -4.49
CA GLU A 194 -17.42 35.11 -5.48
C GLU A 194 -16.93 35.44 -6.89
N SER A 195 -16.98 36.72 -7.26
CA SER A 195 -16.49 37.16 -8.59
C SER A 195 -14.98 36.99 -8.69
N ASN A 196 -14.29 37.22 -7.57
CA ASN A 196 -12.85 37.21 -7.53
C ASN A 196 -12.27 35.80 -7.53
N ILE A 197 -12.83 34.90 -6.72
CA ILE A 197 -12.38 33.50 -6.71
C ILE A 197 -12.69 32.80 -8.02
N GLU A 198 -13.83 33.07 -8.66
CA GLU A 198 -14.17 32.47 -9.96
C GLU A 198 -13.16 32.90 -11.03
N HIS A 199 -12.79 34.18 -11.05
CA HIS A 199 -11.81 34.71 -12.00
C HIS A 199 -10.45 34.05 -11.81
N PHE A 200 -9.86 34.13 -10.61
CA PHE A 200 -8.54 33.55 -10.35
C PHE A 200 -8.52 32.03 -10.47
N PHE A 201 -9.63 31.36 -10.13
CA PHE A 201 -9.77 29.93 -10.38
C PHE A 201 -9.70 29.64 -11.88
N SER A 202 -10.44 30.39 -12.70
CA SER A 202 -10.48 30.21 -14.14
C SER A 202 -9.15 30.52 -14.83
N GLU A 203 -8.36 31.46 -14.31
CA GLU A 203 -7.01 31.75 -14.83
C GLU A 203 -6.00 30.64 -14.49
N LEU A 204 -6.11 30.07 -13.29
CA LEU A 204 -5.16 29.08 -12.80
C LEU A 204 -5.49 27.64 -13.26
N GLN A 205 -6.78 27.33 -13.42
CA GLN A 205 -7.28 25.99 -13.76
C GLN A 205 -6.63 25.35 -15.00
N PRO A 206 -6.38 26.06 -16.12
CA PRO A 206 -5.73 25.46 -17.28
C PRO A 206 -4.29 24.99 -17.01
N TRP A 207 -3.61 25.60 -16.03
CA TRP A 207 -2.19 25.37 -15.78
C TRP A 207 -1.91 24.26 -14.76
N ILE A 208 -2.87 24.00 -13.85
CA ILE A 208 -2.71 23.01 -12.77
C ILE A 208 -3.90 22.05 -12.63
N GLY A 209 -4.87 22.12 -13.54
CA GLY A 209 -6.10 21.33 -13.51
C GLY A 209 -7.11 21.80 -12.46
N SER A 210 -8.37 21.36 -12.59
CA SER A 210 -9.45 21.80 -11.69
C SER A 210 -9.25 21.32 -10.25
N LYS A 211 -8.77 20.07 -10.08
CA LYS A 211 -8.43 19.52 -8.76
C LYS A 211 -7.29 20.31 -8.11
N GLY A 212 -6.25 20.64 -8.88
CA GLY A 212 -5.11 21.42 -8.41
C GLY A 212 -5.51 22.85 -8.02
N ALA A 213 -6.39 23.49 -8.79
CA ALA A 213 -6.91 24.82 -8.48
C ALA A 213 -7.74 24.83 -7.18
N GLU A 214 -8.67 23.87 -6.99
CA GLU A 214 -9.41 23.75 -5.74
C GLU A 214 -8.46 23.52 -4.54
N ALA A 215 -7.48 22.63 -4.69
CA ALA A 215 -6.48 22.36 -3.66
C ALA A 215 -5.67 23.61 -3.29
N PHE A 216 -5.26 24.37 -4.29
CA PHE A 216 -4.52 25.62 -4.12
C PHE A 216 -5.33 26.65 -3.32
N PHE A 217 -6.56 26.96 -3.72
CA PHE A 217 -7.36 27.97 -3.02
C PHE A 217 -7.83 27.50 -1.64
N ALA A 218 -8.01 26.19 -1.44
CA ALA A 218 -8.21 25.63 -0.10
C ALA A 218 -6.99 25.88 0.82
N LYS A 219 -5.77 25.65 0.31
CA LYS A 219 -4.51 25.96 1.01
C LYS A 219 -4.33 27.46 1.22
N GLN A 220 -4.64 28.29 0.23
CA GLN A 220 -4.55 29.76 0.31
C GLN A 220 -5.33 30.31 1.51
N ARG A 221 -6.54 29.81 1.74
CA ARG A 221 -7.35 30.20 2.92
C ARG A 221 -6.66 29.83 4.24
N GLN A 222 -5.98 28.69 4.30
CA GLN A 222 -5.17 28.32 5.47
C GLN A 222 -3.94 29.22 5.62
N PHE A 223 -3.30 29.65 4.52
CA PHE A 223 -2.20 30.61 4.55
C PHE A 223 -2.65 31.97 5.06
N PHE A 224 -3.83 32.47 4.65
CA PHE A 224 -4.43 33.66 5.23
C PHE A 224 -4.66 33.52 6.74
N GLN A 225 -5.21 32.39 7.20
CA GLN A 225 -5.38 32.13 8.64
C GLN A 225 -4.04 32.09 9.39
N ALA A 226 -3.00 31.52 8.79
CA ALA A 226 -1.67 31.38 9.37
C ALA A 226 -0.93 32.72 9.48
N THR A 227 -1.13 33.62 8.50
CA THR A 227 -0.57 34.97 8.48
C THR A 227 -1.54 36.04 9.02
N TYR A 228 -2.64 35.62 9.65
CA TYR A 228 -3.61 36.50 10.30
C TYR A 228 -4.24 37.53 9.35
N GLU A 229 -4.50 37.12 8.10
CA GLU A 229 -5.26 37.88 7.11
C GLU A 229 -6.73 37.48 7.10
N VAL A 230 -7.56 38.34 6.51
CA VAL A 230 -8.99 38.08 6.33
C VAL A 230 -9.22 36.90 5.38
N VAL A 231 -10.09 35.97 5.78
CA VAL A 231 -10.65 34.93 4.91
C VAL A 231 -12.11 35.26 4.64
N PHE A 232 -12.43 35.64 3.41
CA PHE A 232 -13.82 35.87 3.01
C PHE A 232 -14.61 34.57 2.87
N GLY A 233 -15.93 34.68 3.05
CA GLY A 233 -16.86 33.61 2.70
C GLY A 233 -17.07 33.51 1.19
N PHE A 234 -17.85 32.53 0.78
CA PHE A 234 -18.37 32.38 -0.57
C PHE A 234 -19.85 32.04 -0.46
N ASP A 235 -20.72 32.76 -1.15
CA ASP A 235 -22.14 32.46 -1.24
C ASP A 235 -22.62 32.46 -2.68
N SER A 236 -22.91 31.28 -3.24
CA SER A 236 -23.42 31.16 -4.62
C SER A 236 -24.78 31.84 -4.85
N THR A 237 -25.43 32.30 -3.78
CA THR A 237 -26.71 33.04 -3.79
C THR A 237 -26.55 34.53 -3.50
N ASN A 238 -25.31 35.05 -3.52
CA ASN A 238 -25.05 36.47 -3.33
C ASN A 238 -25.75 37.32 -4.40
N ASN A 239 -26.51 38.31 -3.94
CA ASN A 239 -27.30 39.21 -4.80
C ASN A 239 -26.58 40.53 -5.10
N GLU A 240 -25.34 40.71 -4.64
CA GLU A 240 -24.53 41.86 -5.01
C GLU A 240 -24.19 41.86 -6.52
N PRO A 241 -23.99 43.03 -7.14
CA PRO A 241 -23.58 43.12 -8.54
C PRO A 241 -22.24 42.41 -8.79
N HIS A 242 -22.19 41.52 -9.78
CA HIS A 242 -20.96 40.85 -10.20
C HIS A 242 -19.92 41.86 -10.70
N LEU A 243 -18.67 41.70 -10.29
CA LEU A 243 -17.54 42.52 -10.70
C LEU A 243 -16.73 41.77 -11.77
N VAL A 244 -16.57 42.37 -12.95
CA VAL A 244 -15.72 41.80 -14.01
C VAL A 244 -14.26 42.22 -13.78
N PHE A 245 -13.38 41.24 -13.63
CA PHE A 245 -11.95 41.41 -13.39
C PHE A 245 -11.13 40.71 -14.49
N PRO A 246 -9.97 41.25 -14.92
CA PRO A 246 -9.45 42.60 -14.63
C PRO A 246 -10.25 43.71 -15.34
N GLY A 247 -10.15 44.96 -14.86
CA GLY A 247 -10.80 46.13 -15.48
C GLY A 247 -11.96 46.74 -14.67
N LEU A 248 -12.38 46.09 -13.58
CA LEU A 248 -13.35 46.59 -12.60
C LEU A 248 -14.74 47.00 -13.16
N GLY A 249 -15.14 46.37 -14.27
CA GLY A 249 -16.40 46.63 -14.96
C GLY A 249 -17.60 45.83 -14.43
N ARG A 250 -18.69 45.80 -15.21
CA ARG A 250 -19.94 45.08 -14.92
C ARG A 250 -20.47 44.37 -16.15
N TYR A 251 -21.25 43.30 -15.93
CA TYR A 251 -22.19 42.78 -16.91
C TYR A 251 -23.59 43.34 -16.66
N VAL A 252 -24.38 43.49 -17.72
CA VAL A 252 -25.71 44.13 -17.69
C VAL A 252 -26.76 43.15 -18.20
N ILE A 253 -27.90 43.14 -17.51
CA ILE A 253 -29.14 42.49 -17.92
C ILE A 253 -30.03 43.53 -18.60
N GLY A 254 -30.48 43.24 -19.83
CA GLY A 254 -31.37 44.09 -20.61
C GLY A 254 -32.81 44.07 -20.11
N GLY A 255 -33.65 44.94 -20.67
CA GLY A 255 -35.07 45.04 -20.30
C GLY A 255 -35.91 43.80 -20.63
N ASP A 256 -35.38 42.88 -21.44
CA ASP A 256 -35.97 41.57 -21.73
C ASP A 256 -35.63 40.50 -20.68
N GLY A 257 -34.80 40.83 -19.69
CA GLY A 257 -34.36 39.93 -18.64
C GLY A 257 -33.15 39.06 -19.00
N ASN A 258 -32.56 39.24 -20.19
CA ASN A 258 -31.41 38.46 -20.65
C ASN A 258 -30.09 39.24 -20.51
N PRO A 259 -28.94 38.55 -20.35
CA PRO A 259 -27.65 39.20 -20.36
C PRO A 259 -27.31 39.79 -21.74
N ILE A 260 -26.83 41.03 -21.75
CA ILE A 260 -26.38 41.69 -22.99
C ILE A 260 -25.08 41.01 -23.46
N ARG A 261 -25.13 40.46 -24.67
CA ARG A 261 -24.01 39.77 -25.34
C ARG A 261 -23.61 40.49 -26.62
N GLU A 262 -22.36 40.29 -27.03
CA GLU A 262 -21.88 40.65 -28.36
C GLU A 262 -22.47 39.71 -29.42
N SER A 263 -22.35 40.07 -30.70
CA SER A 263 -22.81 39.21 -31.80
C SER A 263 -22.00 37.91 -31.83
N SER A 264 -22.66 36.76 -31.97
CA SER A 264 -21.98 35.45 -32.04
C SER A 264 -21.16 35.31 -33.32
N GLN A 265 -20.03 34.60 -33.23
CA GLN A 265 -19.27 34.20 -34.41
C GLN A 265 -19.88 32.96 -35.07
N GLU A 266 -19.49 32.68 -36.32
CA GLU A 266 -20.02 31.56 -37.09
C GLU A 266 -19.65 30.21 -36.42
N GLY A 267 -20.66 29.50 -35.90
CA GLY A 267 -20.49 28.23 -35.17
C GLY A 267 -20.72 28.32 -33.65
N GLU A 268 -20.85 29.51 -33.06
CA GLU A 268 -21.18 29.69 -31.64
C GLU A 268 -22.70 29.76 -31.41
N MET A 269 -23.21 29.04 -30.40
CA MET A 269 -24.64 29.07 -30.03
C MET A 269 -25.07 30.39 -29.38
N GLN A 270 -24.14 31.13 -28.74
CA GLN A 270 -24.37 32.44 -28.11
C GLN A 270 -23.10 33.29 -28.22
N GLY A 271 -23.23 34.62 -28.29
CA GLY A 271 -22.08 35.52 -28.26
C GLY A 271 -21.53 35.76 -26.86
N LYS A 272 -20.33 36.36 -26.74
CA LYS A 272 -19.68 36.65 -25.44
C LYS A 272 -20.43 37.71 -24.64
N LEU A 273 -20.38 37.64 -23.30
CA LEU A 273 -20.92 38.68 -22.43
C LEU A 273 -20.25 40.03 -22.70
N LYS A 274 -21.05 41.08 -22.91
CA LYS A 274 -20.54 42.41 -23.21
C LYS A 274 -20.04 43.10 -21.94
N PHE A 275 -18.78 43.55 -21.94
CA PHE A 275 -18.19 44.33 -20.86
C PHE A 275 -18.75 45.75 -20.82
N PHE A 276 -19.07 46.25 -19.62
CA PHE A 276 -19.44 47.65 -19.39
C PHE A 276 -18.50 48.27 -18.33
N PRO A 277 -17.97 49.48 -18.57
CA PRO A 277 -17.10 50.14 -17.60
C PRO A 277 -17.88 50.56 -16.35
N GLN A 278 -17.16 50.78 -15.24
CA GLN A 278 -17.77 51.09 -13.94
C GLN A 278 -18.60 52.39 -13.94
N ASP A 279 -18.25 53.35 -14.81
CA ASP A 279 -18.94 54.61 -14.99
C ASP A 279 -20.12 54.56 -15.97
N TYR A 280 -20.44 53.36 -16.50
CA TYR A 280 -21.58 53.16 -17.37
C TYR A 280 -22.90 53.53 -16.68
N LYS A 281 -23.70 54.35 -17.36
CA LYS A 281 -25.05 54.71 -16.92
C LYS A 281 -26.07 53.76 -17.55
N LEU A 282 -26.71 52.96 -16.72
CA LEU A 282 -27.79 52.05 -17.11
C LEU A 282 -28.91 52.81 -17.85
N GLN A 283 -29.42 52.20 -18.92
CA GLN A 283 -30.61 52.68 -19.63
C GLN A 283 -31.90 52.31 -18.87
N GLU A 284 -33.03 52.85 -19.32
CA GLU A 284 -34.35 52.56 -18.74
C GLU A 284 -34.65 51.04 -18.85
N ASN A 285 -34.93 50.40 -17.72
CA ASN A 285 -35.13 48.94 -17.55
C ASN A 285 -33.87 48.05 -17.66
N GLU A 286 -32.67 48.62 -17.69
CA GLU A 286 -31.43 47.84 -17.50
C GLU A 286 -31.09 47.70 -16.01
N ARG A 287 -30.36 46.63 -15.67
CA ARG A 287 -29.71 46.48 -14.36
C ARG A 287 -28.40 45.74 -14.45
N PHE A 288 -27.53 45.90 -13.46
CA PHE A 288 -26.34 45.06 -13.36
C PHE A 288 -26.71 43.60 -13.08
N MET A 289 -25.96 42.70 -13.67
CA MET A 289 -26.02 41.26 -13.39
C MET A 289 -25.53 41.01 -11.96
N ARG A 290 -26.27 40.19 -11.21
CA ARG A 290 -25.90 39.77 -9.86
C ARG A 290 -24.91 38.60 -9.90
N VAL A 291 -24.16 38.40 -8.82
CA VAL A 291 -23.26 37.26 -8.65
C VAL A 291 -24.00 35.93 -8.83
N ASP A 292 -25.17 35.75 -8.22
CA ASP A 292 -25.95 34.51 -8.33
C ASP A 292 -26.41 34.20 -9.77
N GLU A 293 -26.61 35.23 -10.60
CA GLU A 293 -26.97 35.09 -12.01
C GLU A 293 -25.76 34.71 -12.85
N TYR A 294 -24.61 35.33 -12.58
CA TYR A 294 -23.34 35.01 -13.25
C TYR A 294 -22.92 33.56 -12.99
N LEU A 295 -22.93 33.11 -11.73
CA LEU A 295 -22.54 31.74 -11.36
C LEU A 295 -23.53 30.66 -11.86
N LYS A 296 -24.72 31.05 -12.33
CA LYS A 296 -25.72 30.15 -12.92
C LYS A 296 -25.58 30.00 -14.44
N LEU A 297 -24.69 30.79 -15.09
CA LEU A 297 -24.44 30.65 -16.52
C LEU A 297 -23.78 29.30 -16.82
N ASP A 298 -24.24 28.62 -17.88
CA ASP A 298 -23.70 27.32 -18.27
C ASP A 298 -22.18 27.38 -18.53
N GLU A 299 -21.71 28.47 -19.16
CA GLU A 299 -20.29 28.72 -19.43
C GLU A 299 -19.44 28.85 -18.16
N VAL A 300 -20.02 29.32 -17.04
CA VAL A 300 -19.35 29.41 -15.73
C VAL A 300 -19.44 28.08 -14.99
N GLN A 301 -20.60 27.42 -14.98
CA GLN A 301 -20.78 26.13 -14.31
C GLN A 301 -19.92 25.01 -14.90
N HIS A 302 -19.55 25.12 -16.18
CA HIS A 302 -18.66 24.15 -16.82
C HIS A 302 -17.20 24.25 -16.34
N ARG A 303 -16.75 25.45 -15.92
CA ARG A 303 -15.35 25.70 -15.54
C ARG A 303 -15.14 25.94 -14.04
N PHE A 304 -16.19 26.31 -13.29
CA PHE A 304 -16.12 26.64 -11.87
C PHE A 304 -17.15 25.84 -11.04
N PRO A 305 -16.71 25.00 -10.08
CA PRO A 305 -17.59 24.06 -9.38
C PRO A 305 -18.33 24.71 -8.20
N SER A 306 -19.19 25.71 -8.45
CA SER A 306 -19.84 26.50 -7.39
C SER A 306 -21.35 26.30 -7.23
N ARG A 307 -21.95 25.32 -7.91
CA ARG A 307 -23.41 25.22 -8.02
C ARG A 307 -24.07 24.88 -6.69
N GLY A 308 -24.66 25.88 -6.04
CA GLY A 308 -25.36 25.73 -4.76
C GLY A 308 -24.46 25.71 -3.53
N GLU A 309 -23.17 26.03 -3.72
CA GLU A 309 -22.15 25.91 -2.70
C GLU A 309 -22.02 27.17 -1.84
N LYS A 310 -21.60 26.98 -0.58
CA LYS A 310 -21.27 28.08 0.34
C LYS A 310 -20.02 27.74 1.15
N LEU A 311 -19.15 28.73 1.35
CA LEU A 311 -17.98 28.64 2.24
C LEU A 311 -18.12 29.67 3.37
N ALA A 312 -17.95 29.24 4.60
CA ALA A 312 -17.91 30.14 5.74
C ALA A 312 -16.66 31.04 5.67
N GLY A 313 -16.83 32.34 5.95
CA GLY A 313 -15.72 33.26 6.18
C GLY A 313 -15.13 33.12 7.58
N GLY A 314 -13.97 33.74 7.81
CA GLY A 314 -13.32 33.75 9.12
C GLY A 314 -12.71 32.41 9.52
N MET A 315 -12.94 31.99 10.78
CA MET A 315 -12.39 30.77 11.36
C MET A 315 -13.47 30.03 12.15
N ALA A 316 -13.65 28.73 11.88
CA ALA A 316 -14.81 27.95 12.35
C ALA A 316 -15.02 27.96 13.88
N ASP A 317 -13.93 27.99 14.66
CA ASP A 317 -13.98 27.91 16.12
C ASP A 317 -14.08 29.28 16.81
N LEU A 318 -14.15 30.38 16.05
CA LEU A 318 -14.15 31.74 16.58
C LEU A 318 -15.41 32.50 16.14
N ASN A 319 -16.02 33.25 17.06
CA ASN A 319 -17.00 34.26 16.66
C ASN A 319 -16.32 35.48 16.03
N GLU A 320 -17.11 36.34 15.37
CA GLU A 320 -16.61 37.51 14.64
C GLU A 320 -15.76 38.44 15.51
N TYR A 321 -16.16 38.69 16.77
CA TYR A 321 -15.40 39.54 17.69
C TYR A 321 -14.02 38.95 18.01
N GLN A 322 -13.95 37.66 18.33
CA GLN A 322 -12.69 36.95 18.59
C GLN A 322 -11.82 36.90 17.33
N TYR A 323 -12.43 36.73 16.17
CA TYR A 323 -11.74 36.75 14.89
C TYR A 323 -11.12 38.14 14.61
N MET A 324 -11.86 39.23 14.85
CA MET A 324 -11.33 40.59 14.72
C MET A 324 -10.20 40.88 15.71
N GLN A 325 -10.27 40.36 16.94
CA GLN A 325 -9.15 40.45 17.89
C GLN A 325 -7.92 39.70 17.38
N ARG A 326 -8.11 38.51 16.79
CA ARG A 326 -7.03 37.74 16.15
C ARG A 326 -6.37 38.52 15.02
N LEU A 327 -7.14 39.16 14.14
CA LEU A 327 -6.60 39.95 13.02
C LEU A 327 -5.78 41.17 13.49
N ASN A 328 -6.05 41.69 14.68
CA ASN A 328 -5.32 42.82 15.28
C ASN A 328 -4.30 42.40 16.35
N SER A 329 -3.93 41.12 16.36
CA SER A 329 -3.03 40.53 17.36
C SER A 329 -1.56 40.85 17.14
N ARG A 330 -0.74 40.56 18.15
CA ARG A 330 0.72 40.70 18.06
C ARG A 330 1.30 39.79 16.99
N GLU A 331 0.73 38.62 16.79
CA GLU A 331 1.17 37.63 15.81
C GLU A 331 0.99 38.13 14.37
N LYS A 332 -0.07 38.90 14.07
CA LYS A 332 -0.18 39.61 12.77
C LYS A 332 0.98 40.59 12.59
N GLY A 333 1.28 41.39 13.61
CA GLY A 333 2.43 42.30 13.60
C GLY A 333 3.77 41.57 13.42
N LEU A 334 3.95 40.39 14.03
CA LEU A 334 5.14 39.56 13.87
C LEU A 334 5.25 38.96 12.46
N CYS A 335 4.15 38.54 11.83
CA CYS A 335 4.18 38.07 10.45
C CYS A 335 4.71 39.15 9.49
N GLU A 336 4.37 40.41 9.72
CA GLU A 336 4.82 41.54 8.89
C GLU A 336 6.25 42.03 9.20
N THR A 337 6.87 41.54 10.28
CA THR A 337 8.15 42.08 10.76
C THR A 337 9.23 41.03 11.04
N SER A 338 8.88 39.74 11.07
CA SER A 338 9.81 38.64 11.32
C SER A 338 9.68 37.56 10.25
N VAL A 339 10.72 37.48 9.41
CA VAL A 339 10.83 36.48 8.34
C VAL A 339 10.71 35.06 8.90
N ASP A 340 11.43 34.76 9.99
CA ASP A 340 11.49 33.42 10.55
C ASP A 340 10.15 33.00 11.18
N PHE A 341 9.46 33.93 11.84
CA PHE A 341 8.12 33.68 12.40
C PHE A 341 7.10 33.42 11.30
N CYS A 342 7.02 34.30 10.29
CA CYS A 342 6.04 34.20 9.22
C CYS A 342 6.25 32.93 8.37
N LEU A 343 7.49 32.61 7.99
CA LEU A 343 7.82 31.35 7.32
C LEU A 343 7.48 30.13 8.19
N GLY A 344 7.67 30.19 9.51
CA GLY A 344 7.27 29.13 10.43
C GLY A 344 5.76 28.88 10.46
N GLN A 345 4.96 29.95 10.43
CA GLN A 345 3.50 29.88 10.36
C GLN A 345 3.04 29.25 9.03
N LEU A 346 3.60 29.71 7.91
CA LEU A 346 3.28 29.19 6.57
C LEU A 346 3.71 27.73 6.41
N LYS A 347 4.90 27.35 6.92
CA LYS A 347 5.37 25.96 6.94
C LYS A 347 4.38 25.05 7.67
N THR A 348 3.94 25.47 8.85
CA THR A 348 2.99 24.70 9.68
C THR A 348 1.65 24.54 8.97
N ALA A 349 1.14 25.61 8.34
CA ALA A 349 -0.09 25.55 7.57
C ALA A 349 0.03 24.62 6.36
N ASN A 350 1.11 24.72 5.57
CA ASN A 350 1.30 23.87 4.40
C ASN A 350 1.45 22.39 4.81
N HIS A 351 2.20 22.11 5.88
CA HIS A 351 2.34 20.76 6.40
C HIS A 351 1.00 20.18 6.88
N LYS A 352 0.21 20.98 7.62
CA LYS A 352 -1.15 20.59 8.04
C LYS A 352 -2.05 20.28 6.84
N ALA A 353 -1.98 21.09 5.77
CA ALA A 353 -2.76 20.90 4.56
C ALA A 353 -2.46 19.58 3.81
N LYS A 354 -1.31 18.94 4.07
CA LYS A 354 -0.96 17.62 3.52
C LYS A 354 -1.54 16.47 4.35
N ILE A 355 -1.84 16.69 5.63
CA ILE A 355 -2.29 15.65 6.57
C ILE A 355 -3.80 15.63 6.71
N GLU A 356 -4.45 16.78 6.82
CA GLU A 356 -5.91 16.87 7.03
C GLU A 356 -6.73 16.14 5.95
N PRO A 357 -6.40 16.21 4.64
CA PRO A 357 -7.14 15.45 3.63
C PRO A 357 -7.11 13.93 3.87
N ILE A 358 -6.00 13.39 4.37
CA ILE A 358 -5.86 11.97 4.71
C ILE A 358 -6.79 11.62 5.87
N LYS A 359 -6.75 12.41 6.96
CA LYS A 359 -7.62 12.23 8.12
C LYS A 359 -9.11 12.34 7.75
N ASN A 360 -9.44 13.26 6.84
CA ASN A 360 -10.81 13.47 6.37
C ASN A 360 -11.31 12.35 5.46
N ALA A 361 -10.44 11.63 4.75
CA ALA A 361 -10.81 10.48 3.93
C ALA A 361 -11.16 9.23 4.73
N LEU A 362 -10.62 9.12 5.95
CA LEU A 362 -10.70 7.94 6.81
C LEU A 362 -11.70 8.11 7.96
N GLN A 363 -12.23 7.01 8.50
CA GLN A 363 -13.04 7.05 9.72
C GLN A 363 -12.22 7.59 10.91
N SER A 364 -12.85 8.42 11.74
CA SER A 364 -12.20 8.94 12.96
C SER A 364 -12.03 7.84 14.00
N ALA A 365 -10.83 7.71 14.55
CA ALA A 365 -10.55 6.84 15.70
C ALA A 365 -10.78 7.55 17.04
N ALA A 366 -11.23 6.81 18.06
CA ALA A 366 -11.33 7.32 19.42
C ALA A 366 -10.00 7.10 20.17
N GLY A 367 -9.37 8.20 20.61
CA GLY A 367 -8.21 8.15 21.50
C GLY A 367 -6.90 7.65 20.85
N LYS A 368 -5.81 7.80 21.59
CA LYS A 368 -4.44 7.50 21.11
C LYS A 368 -3.99 6.07 21.38
N ARG A 369 -4.46 5.47 22.48
CA ARG A 369 -3.98 4.19 22.99
C ARG A 369 -4.27 3.03 22.06
N ARG A 370 -3.35 2.08 22.05
CA ARG A 370 -3.54 0.72 21.56
C ARG A 370 -4.88 0.11 22.00
N ARG A 371 -5.50 -0.71 21.16
CA ARG A 371 -6.78 -1.36 21.48
C ARG A 371 -6.64 -2.41 22.58
N GLU A 372 -7.77 -2.76 23.18
CA GLU A 372 -7.87 -3.87 24.14
C GLU A 372 -7.76 -5.23 23.41
N PRO A 373 -7.35 -6.29 24.12
CA PRO A 373 -7.19 -7.63 23.54
C PRO A 373 -8.52 -8.28 23.15
N ASN A 374 -8.50 -9.00 22.03
CA ASN A 374 -9.61 -9.84 21.60
C ASN A 374 -9.49 -11.28 22.16
N VAL A 375 -10.49 -12.13 21.91
CA VAL A 375 -10.53 -13.51 22.43
C VAL A 375 -9.38 -14.38 21.93
N ASP A 376 -8.98 -14.23 20.67
CA ASP A 376 -7.90 -15.01 20.07
C ASP A 376 -6.54 -14.61 20.64
N GLU A 377 -6.29 -13.33 20.88
CA GLU A 377 -5.03 -12.84 21.46
C GLU A 377 -4.86 -13.25 22.93
N ILE A 378 -5.97 -13.27 23.69
CA ILE A 378 -5.97 -13.81 25.05
C ILE A 378 -5.64 -15.31 25.00
N ALA A 379 -6.26 -16.06 24.10
CA ALA A 379 -5.96 -17.48 23.92
C ALA A 379 -4.51 -17.72 23.49
N ALA A 380 -4.00 -16.93 22.54
CA ALA A 380 -2.62 -16.97 22.08
C ALA A 380 -1.63 -16.70 23.22
N ALA A 381 -1.86 -15.66 24.03
CA ALA A 381 -1.05 -15.38 25.21
C ALA A 381 -0.99 -16.57 26.17
N ARG A 382 -2.14 -17.22 26.43
CA ARG A 382 -2.20 -18.42 27.29
C ARG A 382 -1.46 -19.61 26.72
N ILE A 383 -1.52 -19.83 25.40
CA ILE A 383 -0.75 -20.89 24.74
C ILE A 383 0.75 -20.62 24.85
N ILE A 384 1.18 -19.38 24.57
CA ILE A 384 2.58 -18.96 24.69
C ILE A 384 3.10 -19.14 26.12
N GLN A 385 2.31 -18.76 27.13
CA GLN A 385 2.63 -18.96 28.55
C GLN A 385 2.86 -20.44 28.89
N GLN A 386 2.01 -21.33 28.38
CA GLN A 386 2.16 -22.77 28.64
C GLN A 386 3.38 -23.38 27.94
N ILE A 387 3.68 -22.94 26.71
CA ILE A 387 4.85 -23.41 25.96
C ILE A 387 6.14 -22.96 26.64
N ILE A 388 6.24 -21.68 27.02
CA ILE A 388 7.49 -21.18 27.62
C ILE A 388 7.70 -21.71 29.03
N ALA A 389 6.61 -21.96 29.78
CA ALA A 389 6.70 -22.56 31.11
C ALA A 389 7.12 -24.03 31.10
N ASN A 390 6.83 -24.77 30.02
CA ASN A 390 7.26 -26.16 29.88
C ASN A 390 7.71 -26.47 28.44
N PRO A 391 9.01 -26.30 28.15
CA PRO A 391 9.58 -26.56 26.82
C PRO A 391 9.49 -28.02 26.35
N ASP A 392 9.21 -28.98 27.24
CA ASP A 392 9.09 -30.41 26.89
C ASP A 392 7.96 -30.69 25.88
N PHE A 393 7.03 -29.74 25.69
CA PHE A 393 5.98 -29.81 24.68
C PHE A 393 6.49 -29.55 23.25
N VAL A 394 7.71 -29.07 23.08
CA VAL A 394 8.28 -28.68 21.78
C VAL A 394 8.96 -29.88 21.11
N HIS A 395 8.49 -30.21 19.90
CA HIS A 395 9.07 -31.23 19.03
C HIS A 395 9.72 -30.60 17.79
N GLU A 396 10.25 -31.43 16.88
CA GLU A 396 10.96 -30.95 15.69
C GLU A 396 10.05 -30.27 14.65
N ASP A 397 8.77 -30.68 14.55
CA ASP A 397 7.81 -30.22 13.54
C ASP A 397 6.49 -29.69 14.13
N HIS A 398 6.29 -29.75 15.46
CA HIS A 398 5.07 -29.30 16.13
C HIS A 398 5.28 -29.04 17.63
N VAL A 399 4.27 -28.43 18.27
CA VAL A 399 4.10 -28.42 19.73
C VAL A 399 2.93 -29.34 20.10
N LEU A 400 3.11 -30.22 21.09
CA LEU A 400 2.05 -31.07 21.63
C LEU A 400 1.62 -30.57 23.01
N LEU A 401 0.50 -29.84 23.07
CA LEU A 401 -0.01 -29.23 24.30
C LEU A 401 -1.39 -29.77 24.64
N ASN A 402 -1.53 -30.41 25.81
CA ASN A 402 -2.80 -30.98 26.31
C ASN A 402 -3.53 -31.87 25.27
N GLY A 403 -2.79 -32.71 24.54
CA GLY A 403 -3.35 -33.60 23.51
C GLY A 403 -3.60 -32.96 22.15
N LYS A 404 -3.27 -31.67 21.97
CA LYS A 404 -3.41 -30.94 20.71
C LYS A 404 -2.07 -30.69 20.04
N LYS A 405 -2.01 -31.05 18.76
CA LYS A 405 -0.84 -30.83 17.88
C LYS A 405 -0.97 -29.46 17.22
N LEU A 406 -0.04 -28.56 17.52
CA LEU A 406 0.06 -27.23 16.92
C LEU A 406 1.22 -27.23 15.91
N GLU A 407 0.91 -27.06 14.64
CA GLU A 407 1.88 -27.11 13.55
C GLU A 407 2.39 -25.71 13.16
N GLU A 408 3.34 -25.62 12.23
CA GLU A 408 3.95 -24.36 11.79
C GLU A 408 2.92 -23.28 11.41
N GLN A 409 1.88 -23.66 10.64
CA GLN A 409 0.88 -22.71 10.17
C GLN A 409 0.12 -22.03 11.31
N PHE A 410 -0.12 -22.73 12.43
CA PHE A 410 -0.75 -22.13 13.61
C PHE A 410 0.09 -20.95 14.14
N PHE A 411 1.41 -21.14 14.26
CA PHE A 411 2.31 -20.11 14.77
C PHE A 411 2.52 -18.94 13.78
N ARG A 412 2.46 -19.22 12.47
CA ARG A 412 2.43 -18.18 11.43
C ARG A 412 1.13 -17.37 11.48
N ASP A 413 -0.01 -18.05 11.66
CA ASP A 413 -1.31 -17.41 11.81
C ASP A 413 -1.34 -16.50 13.04
N LEU A 414 -0.74 -16.91 14.16
CA LEU A 414 -0.60 -16.03 15.32
C LEU A 414 0.18 -14.76 14.96
N LEU A 415 1.36 -14.87 14.33
CA LEU A 415 2.17 -13.72 13.94
C LEU A 415 1.46 -12.77 12.95
N LEU A 416 0.62 -13.31 12.08
CA LEU A 416 -0.09 -12.54 11.05
C LEU A 416 -1.40 -11.91 11.55
N LYS A 417 -2.09 -12.53 12.51
CA LYS A 417 -3.46 -12.16 12.91
C LYS A 417 -3.56 -11.58 14.32
N CYS A 418 -2.60 -11.90 15.20
CA CYS A 418 -2.54 -11.29 16.53
C CYS A 418 -1.67 -10.05 16.50
N ASP A 419 -2.10 -9.05 17.26
CA ASP A 419 -1.19 -7.99 17.60
C ASP A 419 -0.25 -8.43 18.74
N MET A 420 0.99 -8.78 18.39
CA MET A 420 1.96 -9.31 19.34
C MET A 420 2.38 -8.31 20.43
N ALA A 421 2.17 -7.01 20.23
CA ALA A 421 2.37 -6.05 21.32
C ALA A 421 1.24 -6.14 22.36
N ILE A 422 0.01 -6.39 21.92
CA ILE A 422 -1.11 -6.68 22.84
C ILE A 422 -0.88 -8.02 23.53
N VAL A 423 -0.51 -9.08 22.79
CA VAL A 423 -0.17 -10.38 23.40
C VAL A 423 0.94 -10.23 24.44
N GLY A 424 1.99 -9.46 24.13
CA GLY A 424 3.07 -9.14 25.08
C GLY A 424 2.58 -8.47 26.36
N SER A 425 1.57 -7.59 26.28
CA SER A 425 0.99 -6.93 27.46
C SER A 425 0.27 -7.90 28.42
N LEU A 426 -0.12 -9.08 27.93
CA LEU A 426 -0.75 -10.16 28.71
C LEU A 426 0.27 -11.12 29.35
N LEU A 427 1.55 -11.01 28.96
CA LEU A 427 2.64 -11.78 29.54
C LEU A 427 3.16 -11.13 30.83
N ASN A 428 3.72 -11.93 31.73
CA ASN A 428 4.20 -11.50 33.03
C ASN A 428 5.69 -11.79 33.22
N ASP A 429 6.27 -11.37 34.34
CA ASP A 429 7.72 -11.53 34.57
C ASP A 429 8.14 -13.00 34.70
N THR A 430 7.25 -13.91 35.13
CA THR A 430 7.54 -15.36 35.13
C THR A 430 7.80 -15.86 33.72
N ASP A 431 7.02 -15.39 32.75
CA ASP A 431 7.18 -15.76 31.34
C ASP A 431 8.53 -15.27 30.80
N ILE A 432 8.99 -14.09 31.22
CA ILE A 432 10.32 -13.57 30.90
C ILE A 432 11.42 -14.43 31.54
N HIS A 433 11.29 -14.81 32.81
CA HIS A 433 12.28 -15.67 33.47
C HIS A 433 12.37 -17.07 32.83
N ASN A 434 11.26 -17.57 32.28
CA ASN A 434 11.22 -18.85 31.60
C ASN A 434 11.99 -18.88 30.26
N ILE A 435 12.40 -17.72 29.71
CA ILE A 435 13.29 -17.67 28.54
C ILE A 435 14.58 -18.45 28.78
N ASP A 436 15.19 -18.32 29.97
CA ASP A 436 16.43 -19.04 30.30
C ASP A 436 16.21 -20.57 30.23
N THR A 437 15.11 -21.06 30.79
CA THR A 437 14.73 -22.50 30.74
C THR A 437 14.46 -22.97 29.32
N PHE A 438 13.72 -22.17 28.54
CA PHE A 438 13.39 -22.47 27.16
C PHE A 438 14.65 -22.53 26.27
N MET A 439 15.55 -21.54 26.39
CA MET A 439 16.81 -21.51 25.66
C MET A 439 17.76 -22.66 26.06
N GLN A 440 17.68 -23.13 27.31
CA GLN A 440 18.41 -24.31 27.73
C GLN A 440 17.89 -25.60 27.07
N HIS A 441 16.57 -25.72 26.88
CA HIS A 441 15.98 -26.83 26.10
C HIS A 441 16.40 -26.74 24.63
N GLU A 442 16.34 -25.55 24.04
CA GLU A 442 16.71 -25.28 22.65
C GLU A 442 18.22 -25.04 22.44
N ARG A 443 19.07 -25.59 23.32
CA ARG A 443 20.52 -25.34 23.33
C ARG A 443 21.23 -25.65 22.01
N ASN A 444 20.76 -26.67 21.29
CA ASN A 444 21.38 -27.13 20.03
C ASN A 444 20.54 -26.76 18.79
N THR A 445 19.52 -25.93 18.95
CA THR A 445 18.64 -25.56 17.85
C THR A 445 19.35 -24.56 16.95
N LYS A 446 19.49 -24.94 15.68
CA LYS A 446 20.14 -24.13 14.66
C LYS A 446 19.22 -23.01 14.21
N PHE A 447 19.76 -21.81 14.18
CA PHE A 447 19.09 -20.60 13.73
C PHE A 447 19.91 -19.95 12.62
N HIS A 448 19.27 -19.66 11.50
CA HIS A 448 19.91 -19.23 10.26
C HIS A 448 19.57 -17.78 9.96
N ALA A 449 20.58 -16.95 9.68
CA ALA A 449 20.38 -15.64 9.08
C ALA A 449 19.61 -15.74 7.74
N THR A 450 19.05 -14.63 7.27
CA THR A 450 18.61 -14.52 5.87
C THR A 450 19.81 -14.36 4.92
N GLY A 451 19.65 -14.70 3.63
CA GLY A 451 20.70 -14.54 2.61
C GLY A 451 21.23 -15.86 2.03
N GLU A 452 22.21 -15.76 1.13
CA GLU A 452 22.83 -16.93 0.48
C GLU A 452 23.88 -17.59 1.39
N ASN A 453 23.72 -18.89 1.65
CA ASN A 453 24.59 -19.71 2.50
C ASN A 453 24.81 -19.20 3.94
N PRO A 454 23.74 -19.00 4.74
CA PRO A 454 23.87 -18.51 6.11
C PRO A 454 24.58 -19.53 7.00
N ILE A 455 25.54 -19.08 7.82
CA ILE A 455 26.19 -19.92 8.83
C ILE A 455 25.22 -20.05 10.02
N PRO A 456 24.70 -21.25 10.33
CA PRO A 456 23.79 -21.43 11.45
C PRO A 456 24.50 -21.23 12.79
N ARG A 457 23.78 -20.68 13.76
CA ARG A 457 24.20 -20.63 15.16
C ARG A 457 23.23 -21.40 16.05
N ASN A 458 23.74 -21.95 17.14
CA ASN A 458 22.92 -22.63 18.14
C ASN A 458 22.31 -21.58 19.08
N ILE A 459 21.02 -21.26 18.91
CA ILE A 459 20.39 -20.11 19.58
C ILE A 459 20.53 -20.17 21.11
N GLY A 460 20.25 -21.32 21.72
CA GLY A 460 20.33 -21.45 23.18
C GLY A 460 21.77 -21.40 23.70
N GLU A 461 22.76 -21.85 22.92
CA GLU A 461 24.17 -21.71 23.29
C GLU A 461 24.62 -20.24 23.24
N GLU A 462 24.23 -19.51 22.20
CA GLU A 462 24.52 -18.07 22.06
C GLU A 462 23.81 -17.26 23.15
N TRP A 463 22.56 -17.62 23.51
CA TRP A 463 21.86 -17.01 24.64
C TRP A 463 22.61 -17.20 25.96
N VAL A 464 23.07 -18.42 26.26
CA VAL A 464 23.86 -18.69 27.49
C VAL A 464 25.17 -17.89 27.50
N LYS A 465 25.79 -17.66 26.34
CA LYS A 465 26.97 -16.78 26.24
C LYS A 465 26.58 -15.34 26.54
N LEU A 466 25.51 -14.84 25.92
CA LEU A 466 24.98 -13.49 26.15
C LEU A 466 24.65 -13.26 27.63
N ARG A 467 23.97 -14.20 28.31
CA ARG A 467 23.65 -14.09 29.74
C ARG A 467 24.88 -13.96 30.67
N ARG A 468 26.07 -14.38 30.22
CA ARG A 468 27.32 -14.21 30.97
C ARG A 468 28.00 -12.86 30.74
N THR A 469 27.79 -12.26 29.57
CA THR A 469 28.51 -11.06 29.12
C THR A 469 27.62 -9.84 28.94
N GLY A 470 26.30 -10.01 29.01
CA GLY A 470 25.28 -9.00 28.76
C GLY A 470 24.99 -8.11 29.97
N ALA A 471 23.82 -7.48 29.96
CA ALA A 471 23.35 -6.57 31.00
C ALA A 471 23.01 -7.30 32.32
N GLY A 472 22.78 -8.61 32.29
CA GLY A 472 22.42 -9.43 33.45
C GLY A 472 20.92 -9.42 33.77
N ASP A 473 20.17 -8.45 33.25
CA ASP A 473 18.70 -8.42 33.22
C ASP A 473 18.18 -9.07 31.93
N ILE A 474 17.25 -10.03 32.05
CA ILE A 474 16.74 -10.82 30.91
C ILE A 474 16.06 -9.94 29.86
N LYS A 475 15.32 -8.90 30.28
CA LYS A 475 14.60 -8.01 29.36
C LYS A 475 15.60 -7.23 28.50
N GLN A 476 16.63 -6.68 29.14
CA GLN A 476 17.70 -5.96 28.45
C GLN A 476 18.53 -6.87 27.55
N ASP A 477 18.85 -8.09 27.99
CA ASP A 477 19.58 -9.07 27.17
C ASP A 477 18.76 -9.50 25.95
N LEU A 478 17.44 -9.68 26.07
CA LEU A 478 16.56 -9.98 24.95
C LEU A 478 16.51 -8.82 23.94
N ILE A 479 16.40 -7.58 24.42
CA ILE A 479 16.44 -6.38 23.57
C ILE A 479 17.79 -6.28 22.87
N PHE A 480 18.90 -6.57 23.56
CA PHE A 480 20.23 -6.57 22.98
C PHE A 480 20.40 -7.64 21.89
N LEU A 481 19.85 -8.85 22.09
CA LEU A 481 19.83 -9.90 21.07
C LEU A 481 19.06 -9.44 19.81
N MET A 482 17.93 -8.77 19.98
CA MET A 482 17.17 -8.17 18.88
C MET A 482 17.97 -7.09 18.13
N GLN A 483 18.69 -6.24 18.86
CA GLN A 483 19.44 -5.11 18.31
C GLN A 483 20.71 -5.54 17.56
N ASN A 484 21.52 -6.40 18.15
CA ASN A 484 22.92 -6.57 17.75
C ASN A 484 23.20 -7.82 16.89
N ASP A 485 22.38 -8.87 17.02
CA ASP A 485 22.66 -10.18 16.43
C ASP A 485 21.89 -10.42 15.13
N SER A 486 22.51 -10.09 13.99
CA SER A 486 21.90 -10.19 12.66
C SER A 486 21.45 -11.58 12.26
N TRP A 487 22.09 -12.63 12.78
CA TRP A 487 21.65 -14.01 12.57
C TRP A 487 20.30 -14.30 13.24
N TYR A 488 19.95 -13.56 14.29
CA TYR A 488 18.67 -13.66 15.00
C TYR A 488 17.62 -12.73 14.39
N TYR A 489 17.85 -11.40 14.42
CA TYR A 489 16.80 -10.44 14.05
C TYR A 489 16.42 -10.53 12.57
N SER A 490 17.34 -10.91 11.67
CA SER A 490 17.01 -11.01 10.23
C SER A 490 15.97 -12.10 9.97
N ARG A 491 16.10 -13.25 10.63
CA ARG A 491 15.18 -14.38 10.53
C ARG A 491 13.87 -14.12 11.25
N VAL A 492 13.92 -13.59 12.47
CA VAL A 492 12.71 -13.24 13.24
C VAL A 492 11.86 -12.21 12.47
N ASN A 493 12.48 -11.14 11.97
CA ASN A 493 11.75 -10.13 11.20
C ASN A 493 11.18 -10.71 9.89
N ALA A 494 11.92 -11.58 9.20
CA ALA A 494 11.43 -12.21 7.97
C ALA A 494 10.25 -13.17 8.23
N ILE A 495 10.29 -13.96 9.31
CA ILE A 495 9.20 -14.87 9.68
C ILE A 495 7.96 -14.08 10.12
N ALA A 496 8.15 -13.09 10.99
CA ALA A 496 7.07 -12.26 11.51
C ALA A 496 6.36 -11.48 10.39
N GLN A 497 7.09 -11.07 9.37
CA GLN A 497 6.55 -10.41 8.17
C GLN A 497 6.13 -11.40 7.07
N ASN A 498 6.16 -12.71 7.35
CA ASN A 498 5.80 -13.80 6.42
C ASN A 498 6.47 -13.71 5.04
N ARG A 499 7.75 -13.35 5.06
CA ARG A 499 8.61 -13.21 3.88
C ARG A 499 9.86 -14.08 3.90
N ASP A 500 9.99 -14.89 4.95
CA ASP A 500 11.08 -15.83 5.08
C ASP A 500 11.01 -16.94 4.01
N LYS A 501 12.18 -17.48 3.66
CA LYS A 501 12.29 -18.69 2.83
C LYS A 501 13.11 -19.74 3.57
N GLY A 502 12.64 -20.99 3.48
CA GLY A 502 13.35 -22.16 4.00
C GLY A 502 13.57 -22.14 5.52
N SER A 503 12.73 -21.44 6.29
CA SER A 503 12.79 -21.50 7.75
C SER A 503 12.33 -22.87 8.24
N THR A 504 12.89 -23.28 9.36
CA THR A 504 12.47 -24.46 10.11
C THR A 504 11.28 -24.15 11.00
N PHE A 505 10.51 -25.18 11.37
CA PHE A 505 9.44 -25.07 12.36
C PHE A 505 9.91 -24.39 13.66
N LYS A 506 11.10 -24.76 14.17
CA LYS A 506 11.64 -24.17 15.40
C LYS A 506 11.98 -22.68 15.26
N GLU A 507 12.48 -22.25 14.11
CA GLU A 507 12.69 -20.81 13.86
C GLU A 507 11.36 -20.06 13.87
N VAL A 508 10.29 -20.65 13.30
CA VAL A 508 8.94 -20.08 13.32
C VAL A 508 8.40 -20.00 14.74
N LEU A 509 8.42 -21.11 15.47
CA LEU A 509 7.97 -21.18 16.87
C LEU A 509 8.71 -20.16 17.74
N ILE A 510 10.04 -20.12 17.66
CA ILE A 510 10.86 -19.18 18.44
C ILE A 510 10.50 -17.73 18.08
N SER A 511 10.31 -17.42 16.80
CA SER A 511 9.90 -16.07 16.37
C SER A 511 8.54 -15.69 16.94
N THR A 512 7.57 -16.62 16.95
CA THR A 512 6.24 -16.42 17.54
C THR A 512 6.28 -16.22 19.06
N LEU A 513 7.16 -16.94 19.77
CA LEU A 513 7.32 -16.78 21.22
C LEU A 513 8.07 -15.47 21.56
N MET A 514 9.16 -15.19 20.85
CA MET A 514 10.04 -14.08 21.19
C MET A 514 9.48 -12.72 20.82
N THR A 515 8.69 -12.60 19.74
CA THR A 515 8.10 -11.30 19.34
C THR A 515 7.29 -10.63 20.47
N PRO A 516 6.30 -11.28 21.12
CA PRO A 516 5.56 -10.67 22.23
C PRO A 516 6.41 -10.50 23.50
N LEU A 517 7.37 -11.39 23.78
CA LEU A 517 8.29 -11.25 24.93
C LEU A 517 9.24 -10.05 24.77
N THR A 518 9.73 -9.81 23.55
CA THR A 518 10.53 -8.64 23.21
C THR A 518 9.70 -7.37 23.31
N SER A 519 8.48 -7.36 22.79
CA SER A 519 7.56 -6.22 22.94
C SER A 519 7.25 -5.89 24.41
N LYS A 520 7.01 -6.92 25.23
CA LYS A 520 6.86 -6.77 26.69
C LYS A 520 8.11 -6.16 27.31
N SER A 521 9.28 -6.71 26.98
CA SER A 521 10.58 -6.23 27.50
C SER A 521 10.78 -4.76 27.18
N LEU A 522 10.56 -4.35 25.93
CA LEU A 522 10.64 -2.97 25.47
C LEU A 522 9.67 -2.05 26.23
N SER A 523 8.43 -2.51 26.45
CA SER A 523 7.41 -1.74 27.17
C SER A 523 7.74 -1.55 28.64
N ASP A 524 8.29 -2.58 29.29
CA ASP A 524 8.66 -2.54 30.70
C ASP A 524 9.93 -1.71 30.95
N THR A 525 10.85 -1.64 29.98
CA THR A 525 12.15 -0.96 30.15
C THR A 525 12.22 0.45 29.58
N SER A 526 11.37 0.80 28.61
CA SER A 526 11.38 2.13 28.01
C SER A 526 10.65 3.14 28.89
N HIS A 527 11.37 4.17 29.35
CA HIS A 527 10.81 5.26 30.18
C HIS A 527 10.90 6.65 29.54
N VAL A 528 11.37 6.71 28.29
CA VAL A 528 11.45 7.95 27.53
C VAL A 528 10.13 8.29 26.86
N THR A 529 9.92 9.58 26.59
CA THR A 529 8.76 10.03 25.80
C THR A 529 8.96 9.58 24.35
N PRO A 530 7.95 8.96 23.71
CA PRO A 530 8.04 8.57 22.31
C PRO A 530 8.39 9.77 21.41
N PRO A 531 9.38 9.64 20.50
CA PRO A 531 9.76 10.69 19.57
C PRO A 531 8.67 10.92 18.52
N LYS A 532 8.65 12.13 17.94
CA LYS A 532 7.68 12.52 16.88
C LYS A 532 8.21 12.30 15.47
N THR A 533 9.49 12.01 15.32
CA THR A 533 10.16 11.76 14.05
C THR A 533 11.13 10.62 14.24
N LEU A 534 11.02 9.62 13.38
CA LEU A 534 11.83 8.41 13.37
C LEU A 534 12.33 8.16 11.94
N PHE A 535 13.49 7.54 11.81
CA PHE A 535 14.13 7.22 10.55
C PHE A 535 14.43 5.73 10.46
N ARG A 536 14.11 5.12 9.32
CA ARG A 536 14.41 3.71 9.03
C ARG A 536 15.13 3.60 7.70
N GLY A 537 16.29 2.95 7.70
CA GLY A 537 17.06 2.67 6.50
C GLY A 537 16.75 1.29 5.94
N LEU A 538 16.63 1.19 4.62
CA LEU A 538 16.52 -0.07 3.89
C LEU A 538 17.41 0.00 2.64
N ASP A 539 17.97 -1.15 2.28
CA ASP A 539 18.61 -1.34 0.98
C ASP A 539 17.70 -2.19 0.11
N LEU A 540 17.02 -1.54 -0.84
CA LEU A 540 15.99 -2.13 -1.68
C LEU A 540 16.50 -2.28 -3.12
N PRO A 541 16.18 -3.38 -3.83
CA PRO A 541 16.40 -3.46 -5.27
C PRO A 541 15.72 -2.30 -6.00
N ASP A 542 16.36 -1.75 -7.05
CA ASP A 542 15.86 -0.56 -7.76
C ASP A 542 14.43 -0.73 -8.27
N GLU A 543 14.06 -1.92 -8.77
CA GLU A 543 12.70 -2.23 -9.21
C GLU A 543 11.67 -2.05 -8.08
N PHE A 544 11.97 -2.60 -6.90
CA PHE A 544 11.07 -2.51 -5.75
C PHE A 544 11.03 -1.09 -5.16
N LYS A 545 12.17 -0.40 -5.11
CA LYS A 545 12.25 1.02 -4.72
C LYS A 545 11.40 1.89 -5.65
N ASN A 546 11.51 1.70 -6.96
CA ASN A 546 10.73 2.46 -7.94
C ASN A 546 9.23 2.17 -7.83
N LYS A 547 8.84 0.92 -7.57
CA LYS A 547 7.45 0.57 -7.28
C LYS A 547 6.93 1.31 -6.05
N LEU A 548 7.70 1.35 -4.96
CA LEU A 548 7.31 2.05 -3.73
C LEU A 548 7.22 3.56 -3.92
N ILE A 549 8.15 4.14 -4.69
CA ILE A 549 8.10 5.56 -5.08
C ILE A 549 6.80 5.82 -5.85
N HIS A 550 6.51 5.04 -6.88
CA HIS A 550 5.31 5.23 -7.69
C HIS A 550 4.01 5.10 -6.89
N GLN A 551 3.92 4.11 -6.00
CA GLN A 551 2.80 3.95 -5.06
C GLN A 551 2.66 5.17 -4.14
N SER A 552 3.77 5.67 -3.60
CA SER A 552 3.78 6.84 -2.71
C SER A 552 3.37 8.12 -3.43
N GLU A 553 3.91 8.34 -4.62
CA GLU A 553 3.57 9.47 -5.48
C GLU A 553 2.10 9.43 -5.90
N THR A 554 1.54 8.25 -6.16
CA THR A 554 0.12 8.07 -6.51
C THR A 554 -0.81 8.48 -5.36
N ILE A 555 -0.49 8.08 -4.11
CA ILE A 555 -1.23 8.53 -2.92
C ILE A 555 -1.11 10.05 -2.78
N ILE A 556 0.11 10.61 -2.86
CA ILE A 556 0.36 12.05 -2.70
C ILE A 556 -0.37 12.85 -3.78
N ALA A 557 -0.36 12.37 -5.03
CA ALA A 557 -0.98 13.02 -6.17
C ALA A 557 -2.49 13.10 -6.02
N ASN A 558 -3.13 12.06 -5.49
CA ASN A 558 -4.58 12.05 -5.27
C ASN A 558 -5.01 12.66 -3.92
N THR A 559 -4.06 12.91 -3.01
CA THR A 559 -4.31 13.56 -1.71
C THR A 559 -4.28 15.07 -1.84
N THR A 560 -5.46 15.66 -1.98
CA THR A 560 -5.64 17.13 -2.07
C THR A 560 -6.70 17.63 -1.11
N GLY A 561 -6.51 18.86 -0.60
CA GLY A 561 -7.61 19.61 -0.01
C GLY A 561 -8.64 19.98 -1.08
N TYR A 562 -9.78 20.51 -0.65
CA TYR A 562 -10.84 20.94 -1.56
C TYR A 562 -11.54 22.19 -1.08
N LEU A 563 -12.18 22.91 -2.01
CA LEU A 563 -13.11 23.98 -1.69
C LEU A 563 -14.55 23.48 -1.77
N PHE A 564 -14.91 22.87 -2.89
CA PHE A 564 -16.29 22.53 -3.22
C PHE A 564 -16.44 21.02 -3.49
N THR A 565 -15.53 20.44 -4.27
CA THR A 565 -15.62 19.03 -4.68
C THR A 565 -14.88 18.13 -3.71
N ASN A 566 -15.60 17.40 -2.85
CA ASN A 566 -14.98 16.53 -1.85
C ASN A 566 -14.26 15.31 -2.48
N PRO A 567 -12.93 15.18 -2.38
CA PRO A 567 -12.15 14.10 -2.97
C PRO A 567 -11.94 12.92 -2.01
N SER A 568 -12.53 12.94 -0.80
CA SER A 568 -12.28 11.97 0.28
C SER A 568 -12.44 10.50 -0.15
N ALA A 569 -13.40 10.22 -1.03
CA ALA A 569 -13.62 8.88 -1.56
C ALA A 569 -12.42 8.41 -2.40
N GLU A 570 -11.97 9.23 -3.35
CA GLU A 570 -10.82 8.94 -4.19
C GLU A 570 -9.53 8.79 -3.36
N ILE A 571 -9.32 9.68 -2.39
CA ILE A 571 -8.18 9.61 -1.45
C ILE A 571 -8.18 8.27 -0.72
N PHE A 572 -9.33 7.84 -0.19
CA PHE A 572 -9.46 6.56 0.48
C PHE A 572 -9.11 5.38 -0.44
N ASN A 573 -9.64 5.38 -1.67
CA ASN A 573 -9.36 4.32 -2.64
C ASN A 573 -7.86 4.23 -2.94
N GLN A 574 -7.23 5.36 -3.26
CA GLN A 574 -5.81 5.41 -3.58
C GLN A 574 -4.92 5.01 -2.42
N ILE A 575 -5.29 5.39 -1.18
CA ILE A 575 -4.62 4.88 0.03
C ILE A 575 -4.76 3.36 0.09
N LYS A 576 -5.96 2.79 -0.04
CA LYS A 576 -6.16 1.34 0.09
C LYS A 576 -5.49 0.52 -1.00
N LEU A 577 -5.40 1.03 -2.21
CA LEU A 577 -4.74 0.38 -3.34
C LEU A 577 -3.21 0.36 -3.22
N ASN A 578 -2.64 1.43 -2.65
CA ASN A 578 -1.20 1.67 -2.65
C ASN A 578 -0.56 1.65 -1.25
N ASP A 579 -1.30 1.21 -0.23
CA ASP A 579 -0.83 1.20 1.16
C ASP A 579 0.40 0.27 1.32
N SER A 580 1.51 0.83 1.78
CA SER A 580 2.74 0.10 2.08
C SER A 580 2.96 -0.13 3.58
N SER A 581 1.98 0.23 4.43
CA SER A 581 2.07 0.09 5.90
C SER A 581 2.40 -1.33 6.35
N GLN A 582 2.01 -2.36 5.60
CA GLN A 582 2.32 -3.76 5.91
C GLN A 582 3.83 -4.07 5.90
N MET A 583 4.64 -3.31 5.17
CA MET A 583 6.11 -3.43 5.23
C MET A 583 6.67 -3.10 6.61
N PHE A 584 5.88 -2.42 7.43
CA PHE A 584 6.21 -1.99 8.78
C PHE A 584 5.50 -2.81 9.87
N ALA A 585 4.63 -3.74 9.50
CA ALA A 585 3.79 -4.46 10.43
C ALA A 585 4.44 -5.74 10.98
N ASN A 586 3.76 -6.33 11.96
CA ASN A 586 3.95 -7.68 12.50
C ASN A 586 5.29 -7.97 13.22
N THR A 587 6.21 -7.00 13.31
CA THR A 587 7.51 -7.22 13.96
C THR A 587 7.97 -6.01 14.79
N CYS A 588 8.97 -6.22 15.66
CA CYS A 588 9.62 -5.15 16.42
C CYS A 588 10.62 -4.41 15.52
N LEU A 589 10.14 -3.41 14.80
CA LEU A 589 10.94 -2.66 13.84
C LEU A 589 11.94 -1.72 14.51
N SER A 590 13.22 -1.90 14.15
CA SER A 590 14.27 -0.92 14.46
C SER A 590 14.11 0.39 13.67
N THR A 591 14.28 1.51 14.37
CA THR A 591 14.26 2.89 13.84
C THR A 591 15.22 3.77 14.65
N SER A 592 15.61 4.93 14.15
CA SER A 592 16.49 5.90 14.85
C SER A 592 15.88 7.30 14.85
N ILE A 593 16.16 8.11 15.87
CA ILE A 593 15.85 9.56 15.81
C ILE A 593 16.89 10.37 15.04
N ASN A 594 18.02 9.76 14.68
CA ASN A 594 19.11 10.39 13.96
C ASN A 594 19.19 9.86 12.52
N ILE A 595 18.86 10.70 11.53
CA ILE A 595 18.90 10.34 10.11
C ILE A 595 20.30 9.88 9.64
N GLU A 596 21.38 10.31 10.31
CA GLU A 596 22.74 9.90 9.94
C GLU A 596 23.01 8.42 10.19
N VAL A 597 22.25 7.77 11.06
CA VAL A 597 22.36 6.34 11.31
C VAL A 597 22.00 5.55 10.04
N PRO A 598 20.77 5.64 9.49
CA PRO A 598 20.47 4.99 8.23
C PRO A 598 21.21 5.60 7.03
N ARG A 599 21.50 6.90 7.05
CA ARG A 599 22.12 7.58 5.90
C ARG A 599 23.62 7.32 5.76
N ILE A 600 24.40 7.46 6.82
CA ILE A 600 25.87 7.37 6.77
C ILE A 600 26.36 6.02 7.29
N VAL A 601 25.84 5.56 8.44
CA VAL A 601 26.35 4.34 9.09
C VAL A 601 25.95 3.09 8.31
N PHE A 602 24.68 3.00 7.92
CA PHE A 602 24.16 1.86 7.14
C PHE A 602 24.12 2.10 5.63
N ASP A 603 24.47 3.31 5.17
CA ASP A 603 24.49 3.72 3.76
C ASP A 603 23.26 3.27 2.95
N SER A 604 22.07 3.36 3.56
CA SER A 604 20.83 2.84 2.99
C SER A 604 20.39 3.61 1.75
N ASN A 605 19.99 2.90 0.69
CA ASN A 605 19.49 3.52 -0.55
C ASN A 605 18.03 4.03 -0.46
N THR A 606 17.32 3.66 0.61
CA THR A 606 15.95 4.10 0.88
C THR A 606 15.83 4.45 2.36
N ILE A 607 15.35 5.66 2.66
CA ILE A 607 15.12 6.11 4.03
C ILE A 607 13.64 6.42 4.20
N PHE A 608 13.03 5.86 5.24
CA PHE A 608 11.69 6.22 5.66
C PHE A 608 11.76 7.21 6.81
N GLU A 609 11.27 8.43 6.59
CA GLU A 609 11.05 9.42 7.64
C GLU A 609 9.61 9.27 8.15
N ILE A 610 9.45 8.75 9.36
CA ILE A 610 8.16 8.43 9.96
C ILE A 610 7.80 9.53 10.96
N LEU A 611 6.74 10.28 10.64
CA LEU A 611 6.19 11.34 11.49
C LEU A 611 5.06 10.78 12.36
N ASP A 612 5.17 10.96 13.67
CA ASP A 612 4.16 10.60 14.65
C ASP A 612 3.83 11.78 15.58
N PRO A 613 3.25 12.88 15.03
CA PRO A 613 2.94 14.06 15.82
C PRO A 613 1.86 13.81 16.87
N ASP A 614 1.00 12.81 16.63
CA ASP A 614 -0.12 12.45 17.49
C ASP A 614 0.21 11.37 18.53
N GLY A 615 1.32 10.64 18.38
CA GLY A 615 1.82 9.65 19.34
C GLY A 615 1.09 8.30 19.24
N PHE A 616 0.80 7.85 18.02
CA PHE A 616 0.09 6.62 17.73
C PHE A 616 0.99 5.38 17.68
N LEU A 617 2.30 5.52 17.41
CA LEU A 617 3.20 4.39 17.21
C LEU A 617 3.73 3.79 18.51
N GLU A 618 3.61 4.52 19.62
CA GLU A 618 4.05 4.10 20.96
C GLU A 618 5.51 3.60 21.03
N ALA A 619 6.40 4.17 20.19
CA ALA A 619 7.79 3.76 20.03
C ALA A 619 8.55 3.63 21.37
N LYS A 620 9.31 2.54 21.52
CA LYS A 620 10.04 2.19 22.74
C LYS A 620 11.55 2.29 22.54
N GLN A 621 12.26 2.84 23.52
CA GLN A 621 13.72 2.93 23.47
C GLN A 621 14.38 1.55 23.43
N VAL A 622 15.41 1.42 22.57
CA VAL A 622 16.27 0.25 22.46
C VAL A 622 17.68 0.64 22.91
N GLY A 623 18.25 -0.11 23.84
CA GLY A 623 19.59 0.14 24.38
C GLY A 623 19.74 1.48 25.11
N ARG A 624 20.98 1.97 25.22
CA ARG A 624 21.29 3.27 25.83
C ARG A 624 21.49 4.36 24.77
N HIS A 625 21.00 5.56 25.06
CA HIS A 625 21.15 6.73 24.19
C HIS A 625 22.24 7.66 24.73
N GLU A 626 23.47 7.39 24.32
CA GLU A 626 24.66 8.20 24.63
C GLU A 626 25.18 8.82 23.32
N GLU A 627 26.03 9.83 23.40
CA GLU A 627 26.63 10.44 22.21
C GLU A 627 27.39 9.39 21.39
N GLY A 628 27.09 9.31 20.09
CA GLY A 628 27.64 8.30 19.19
C GLY A 628 26.91 6.95 19.16
N SER A 629 25.84 6.77 19.93
CA SER A 629 24.98 5.59 19.80
C SER A 629 24.00 5.71 18.62
N GLU A 630 23.35 4.59 18.28
CA GLU A 630 22.35 4.55 17.20
C GLU A 630 21.06 5.30 17.55
N THR A 631 20.88 5.70 18.81
CA THR A 631 19.66 6.39 19.32
C THR A 631 18.38 5.65 18.91
N GLU A 632 18.42 4.33 19.03
CA GLU A 632 17.44 3.42 18.45
C GLU A 632 16.12 3.37 19.23
N PHE A 633 15.02 3.26 18.49
CA PHE A 633 13.67 2.97 18.97
C PHE A 633 13.08 1.79 18.20
N SER A 634 12.29 0.98 18.90
CA SER A 634 11.51 -0.10 18.32
C SER A 634 10.04 0.28 18.21
N ILE A 635 9.42 -0.03 17.07
CA ILE A 635 7.97 0.13 16.83
C ILE A 635 7.39 -1.24 16.48
N TYR A 636 6.29 -1.61 17.14
CA TYR A 636 5.38 -2.65 16.65
C TYR A 636 4.10 -1.95 16.17
N LEU A 637 3.96 -1.81 14.84
CA LEU A 637 2.90 -1.00 14.23
C LEU A 637 1.51 -1.46 14.71
N PRO A 638 0.69 -0.60 15.32
CA PRO A 638 -0.69 -0.93 15.65
C PRO A 638 -1.52 -1.21 14.39
N GLU A 639 -2.35 -2.24 14.43
CA GLU A 639 -3.17 -2.66 13.28
C GLU A 639 -4.19 -1.61 12.80
N ASP A 640 -4.52 -0.63 13.65
CA ASP A 640 -5.41 0.48 13.32
C ASP A 640 -4.66 1.76 12.92
N VAL A 641 -3.34 1.68 12.69
CA VAL A 641 -2.49 2.80 12.27
C VAL A 641 -1.88 2.52 10.90
N GLY A 642 -2.18 3.39 9.94
CA GLY A 642 -1.51 3.43 8.64
C GLY A 642 -0.36 4.43 8.63
N LEU A 643 0.72 4.10 7.93
CA LEU A 643 1.82 5.01 7.60
C LEU A 643 1.61 5.52 6.17
N ILE A 644 1.09 6.74 6.05
CA ILE A 644 0.66 7.30 4.75
C ILE A 644 1.72 8.26 4.19
N PRO A 645 2.19 8.10 2.95
CA PRO A 645 3.22 8.97 2.40
C PRO A 645 2.68 10.38 2.12
N ILE A 646 3.46 11.39 2.50
CA ILE A 646 3.15 12.82 2.26
C ILE A 646 4.23 13.53 1.44
N ASN A 647 5.40 12.91 1.29
CA ASN A 647 6.49 13.42 0.46
C ASN A 647 7.40 12.29 -0.01
N VAL A 648 7.97 12.46 -1.20
CA VAL A 648 9.09 11.68 -1.73
C VAL A 648 10.14 12.67 -2.19
N ALA A 649 11.38 12.49 -1.75
CA ALA A 649 12.51 13.34 -2.11
C ALA A 649 13.72 12.50 -2.49
N LYS A 650 14.41 12.91 -3.54
CA LYS A 650 15.74 12.41 -3.87
C LYS A 650 16.76 12.98 -2.89
N ASP A 651 17.67 12.14 -2.41
CA ASP A 651 18.77 12.49 -1.50
C ASP A 651 20.11 12.12 -2.15
N ASP A 652 21.22 12.47 -1.47
CA ASP A 652 22.57 12.15 -1.91
C ASP A 652 22.76 10.66 -2.22
N LYS A 653 23.57 10.35 -3.23
CA LYS A 653 23.87 8.98 -3.63
C LYS A 653 24.53 8.18 -2.49
N THR A 654 24.34 6.87 -2.50
CA THR A 654 25.09 5.97 -1.61
C THR A 654 26.57 5.96 -1.95
N SER A 655 27.41 5.41 -1.07
CA SER A 655 28.84 5.21 -1.36
C SER A 655 29.10 4.33 -2.58
N ALA A 656 28.14 3.46 -2.92
CA ALA A 656 28.14 2.64 -4.13
C ALA A 656 27.66 3.38 -5.40
N GLY A 657 27.22 4.63 -5.28
CA GLY A 657 26.72 5.46 -6.39
C GLY A 657 25.23 5.25 -6.73
N ASN A 658 24.50 4.46 -5.93
CA ASN A 658 23.06 4.24 -6.13
C ASN A 658 22.27 5.47 -5.72
N GLU A 659 21.15 5.73 -6.39
CA GLU A 659 20.27 6.85 -6.03
C GLU A 659 19.53 6.56 -4.73
N ARG A 660 19.61 7.51 -3.80
CA ARG A 660 18.92 7.45 -2.50
C ARG A 660 17.63 8.24 -2.53
N HIS A 661 16.58 7.70 -1.90
CA HIS A 661 15.31 8.38 -1.74
C HIS A 661 14.87 8.41 -0.28
N ILE A 662 14.31 9.54 0.15
CA ILE A 662 13.64 9.70 1.43
C ILE A 662 12.14 9.74 1.18
N ILE A 663 11.39 8.81 1.79
CA ILE A 663 9.93 8.79 1.76
C ILE A 663 9.42 9.19 3.15
N THR A 664 8.70 10.31 3.21
CA THR A 664 8.14 10.82 4.46
C THR A 664 6.72 10.29 4.64
N PHE A 665 6.50 9.54 5.72
CA PHE A 665 5.22 8.98 6.12
C PHE A 665 4.63 9.74 7.31
N ILE A 666 3.30 9.82 7.39
CA ILE A 666 2.56 10.27 8.56
C ILE A 666 1.77 9.11 9.17
N ALA A 667 1.90 8.91 10.48
CA ALA A 667 1.09 7.95 11.22
C ALA A 667 -0.36 8.47 11.35
N VAL A 668 -1.32 7.69 10.84
CA VAL A 668 -2.76 8.02 10.90
C VAL A 668 -3.51 6.84 11.48
N LYS A 669 -4.21 7.08 12.60
CA LYS A 669 -5.04 6.07 13.25
C LYS A 669 -6.47 6.10 12.71
N SER A 670 -6.97 4.95 12.24
CA SER A 670 -8.34 4.78 11.76
C SER A 670 -8.80 3.32 11.85
N PRO A 671 -10.06 3.05 12.24
CA PRO A 671 -10.67 1.73 12.12
C PRO A 671 -10.66 1.18 10.68
N ASP A 672 -10.51 2.04 9.67
CA ASP A 672 -10.41 1.61 8.28
C ASP A 672 -9.20 0.71 8.01
N PHE A 673 -8.13 0.79 8.82
CA PHE A 673 -6.92 -0.03 8.69
C PHE A 673 -7.03 -1.40 9.38
N ILE A 674 -7.97 -1.57 10.32
CA ILE A 674 -8.13 -2.83 11.05
C ILE A 674 -8.37 -3.97 10.04
N PRO A 675 -7.50 -5.00 10.03
CA PRO A 675 -7.67 -6.14 9.14
C PRO A 675 -8.88 -6.97 9.58
N GLN A 676 -9.61 -7.51 8.61
CA GLN A 676 -10.69 -8.44 8.89
C GLN A 676 -10.13 -9.86 8.98
N HIS A 677 -9.95 -10.33 10.21
CA HIS A 677 -9.64 -11.73 10.48
C HIS A 677 -10.89 -12.44 11.00
N GLU A 678 -11.18 -13.62 10.44
CA GLU A 678 -12.16 -14.51 11.05
C GLU A 678 -11.65 -14.93 12.43
N SER A 679 -12.44 -14.71 13.47
CA SER A 679 -12.10 -15.12 14.84
C SER A 679 -12.10 -16.65 14.97
N GLY A 680 -11.32 -17.19 15.91
CA GLY A 680 -11.29 -18.63 16.21
C GLY A 680 -9.93 -19.30 15.97
N TYR A 681 -9.02 -18.65 15.24
CA TYR A 681 -7.72 -19.23 14.87
C TYR A 681 -6.83 -19.60 16.06
N ALA A 682 -6.99 -18.93 17.21
CA ALA A 682 -6.31 -19.28 18.46
C ALA A 682 -7.28 -19.78 19.52
N LEU A 683 -8.50 -19.23 19.53
CA LEU A 683 -9.53 -19.60 20.49
C LEU A 683 -9.95 -21.06 20.36
N GLU A 684 -10.22 -21.55 19.14
CA GLU A 684 -10.72 -22.92 18.95
C GLU A 684 -9.71 -23.96 19.44
N PRO A 685 -8.42 -23.95 19.01
CA PRO A 685 -7.43 -24.88 19.54
C PRO A 685 -7.29 -24.78 21.07
N TYR A 686 -7.39 -23.57 21.62
CA TYR A 686 -7.29 -23.37 23.07
C TYR A 686 -8.48 -23.99 23.82
N LEU A 687 -9.70 -23.83 23.33
CA LEU A 687 -10.89 -24.44 23.93
C LEU A 687 -10.82 -25.97 23.85
N GLU A 688 -10.34 -26.53 22.73
CA GLU A 688 -10.14 -27.97 22.59
C GLU A 688 -9.11 -28.54 23.58
N MET A 689 -8.07 -27.77 23.93
CA MET A 689 -7.13 -28.13 25.01
C MET A 689 -7.82 -28.16 26.37
N GLN A 690 -8.70 -27.20 26.65
CA GLN A 690 -9.47 -27.19 27.90
C GLN A 690 -10.45 -28.37 27.96
N ILE A 691 -11.07 -28.72 26.82
CA ILE A 691 -11.94 -29.90 26.70
C ILE A 691 -11.15 -31.18 26.98
N SER A 692 -9.94 -31.32 26.44
CA SER A 692 -9.10 -32.50 26.66
C SER A 692 -8.70 -32.67 28.14
N LYS A 693 -8.39 -31.57 28.82
CA LYS A 693 -8.18 -31.56 30.27
C LYS A 693 -9.45 -31.98 31.04
N LEU A 694 -10.59 -31.45 30.63
CA LEU A 694 -11.88 -31.74 31.25
C LEU A 694 -12.27 -33.22 31.06
N ASP A 695 -11.97 -33.81 29.91
CA ASP A 695 -12.22 -35.23 29.62
C ASP A 695 -11.46 -36.14 30.57
N THR A 696 -10.19 -35.84 30.85
CA THR A 696 -9.41 -36.60 31.84
C THR A 696 -10.08 -36.58 33.22
N VAL A 697 -10.66 -35.45 33.61
CA VAL A 697 -11.39 -35.32 34.89
C VAL A 697 -12.73 -36.04 34.86
N ILE A 698 -13.46 -35.95 33.75
CA ILE A 698 -14.72 -36.65 33.57
C ILE A 698 -14.48 -38.15 33.69
N ASP A 699 -13.47 -38.69 32.99
CA ASP A 699 -13.10 -40.10 33.06
C ASP A 699 -12.74 -40.54 34.50
N ASP A 700 -11.96 -39.73 35.22
CA ASP A 700 -11.60 -39.98 36.62
C ASP A 700 -12.81 -39.97 37.56
N VAL A 701 -13.77 -39.07 37.32
CA VAL A 701 -15.03 -38.99 38.07
C VAL A 701 -15.92 -40.19 37.75
N GLU A 702 -16.04 -40.56 36.48
CA GLU A 702 -16.81 -41.72 36.03
C GLU A 702 -16.29 -43.00 36.65
N MET A 703 -14.96 -43.20 36.69
CA MET A 703 -14.33 -44.34 37.36
C MET A 703 -14.67 -44.40 38.86
N GLN A 704 -14.75 -43.24 39.54
CA GLN A 704 -15.14 -43.14 40.95
C GLN A 704 -16.65 -43.28 41.20
N THR A 705 -17.46 -43.28 40.15
CA THR A 705 -18.90 -43.54 40.21
C THR A 705 -19.28 -44.94 39.74
N ALA A 706 -18.31 -45.79 39.35
CA ALA A 706 -18.55 -47.19 39.01
C ALA A 706 -19.18 -47.98 40.18
N GLU A 707 -19.87 -49.09 39.88
CA GLU A 707 -20.50 -49.96 40.89
C GLU A 707 -19.46 -50.52 41.89
N SER A 708 -18.26 -50.85 41.40
CA SER A 708 -17.16 -51.41 42.19
C SER A 708 -16.67 -50.48 43.31
N PHE A 709 -16.81 -49.17 43.18
CA PHE A 709 -16.28 -48.18 44.14
C PHE A 709 -16.86 -48.33 45.55
N LEU A 710 -18.15 -48.67 45.67
CA LEU A 710 -18.81 -48.85 46.96
C LEU A 710 -18.77 -50.29 47.49
N ARG A 711 -18.36 -51.25 46.66
CA ARG A 711 -18.39 -52.68 47.01
C ARG A 711 -17.36 -53.02 48.10
N ASP A 712 -16.13 -52.56 47.98
CA ASP A 712 -15.09 -52.85 48.98
C ASP A 712 -15.36 -52.19 50.34
N PRO A 713 -15.73 -50.88 50.43
CA PRO A 713 -16.11 -50.26 51.70
C PRO A 713 -17.34 -50.92 52.35
N TYR A 714 -18.30 -51.35 51.54
CA TYR A 714 -19.49 -52.06 52.00
C TYR A 714 -19.13 -53.43 52.57
N ASP A 715 -18.30 -54.21 51.86
CA ASP A 715 -17.86 -55.53 52.31
C ASP A 715 -16.98 -55.43 53.57
N GLN A 716 -16.14 -54.39 53.72
CA GLN A 716 -15.38 -54.14 54.96
C GLN A 716 -16.29 -53.77 56.14
N ALA A 717 -17.28 -52.89 55.93
CA ALA A 717 -18.25 -52.56 56.97
C ALA A 717 -19.04 -53.80 57.43
N ILE A 718 -19.40 -54.69 56.51
CA ILE A 718 -20.01 -55.98 56.83
C ILE A 718 -19.04 -56.88 57.57
N LEU A 719 -17.81 -57.08 57.08
CA LEU A 719 -16.82 -57.95 57.74
C LEU A 719 -16.51 -57.49 59.17
N SER A 720 -16.44 -56.18 59.41
CA SER A 720 -16.25 -55.60 60.75
C SER A 720 -17.45 -55.89 61.66
N LEU A 721 -18.68 -55.72 61.16
CA LEU A 721 -19.91 -56.10 61.85
C LEU A 721 -19.96 -57.61 62.15
N GLU A 722 -19.64 -58.46 61.17
CA GLU A 722 -19.62 -59.93 61.29
C GLU A 722 -18.60 -60.41 62.33
N ARG A 723 -17.42 -59.80 62.39
CA ARG A 723 -16.37 -60.12 63.38
C ARG A 723 -16.82 -59.80 64.81
N GLN A 724 -17.50 -58.68 65.00
CA GLN A 724 -17.96 -58.25 66.32
C GLN A 724 -19.21 -58.98 66.79
N ILE A 725 -20.13 -59.28 65.86
CA ILE A 725 -21.38 -60.00 66.13
C ILE A 725 -21.15 -61.53 66.13
N ARG A 726 -19.99 -62.01 65.64
CA ARG A 726 -19.60 -63.43 65.52
C ARG A 726 -20.59 -64.27 64.71
N LEU A 727 -21.17 -63.67 63.67
CA LEU A 727 -22.04 -64.33 62.71
C LEU A 727 -21.83 -63.80 61.30
N PRO A 728 -22.03 -64.63 60.26
CA PRO A 728 -22.18 -64.14 58.91
C PRO A 728 -23.50 -63.36 58.80
N VAL A 729 -23.40 -62.06 58.53
CA VAL A 729 -24.50 -61.12 58.29
C VAL A 729 -24.91 -61.22 56.81
N ARG A 730 -23.96 -61.51 55.91
CA ARG A 730 -24.20 -61.65 54.47
C ARG A 730 -25.14 -62.83 54.15
N GLY A 731 -26.38 -62.51 53.77
CA GLY A 731 -27.39 -63.50 53.38
C GLY A 731 -28.24 -64.06 54.53
N TYR A 732 -27.97 -63.66 55.78
CA TYR A 732 -28.63 -64.15 56.98
C TYR A 732 -29.12 -62.99 57.87
N TRP A 733 -29.61 -61.90 57.27
CA TRP A 733 -30.00 -60.67 57.98
C TRP A 733 -31.01 -60.90 59.12
N GLU A 734 -32.03 -61.72 58.86
CA GLU A 734 -33.04 -62.05 59.88
C GLU A 734 -32.47 -62.94 61.00
N GLN A 735 -31.56 -63.88 60.68
CA GLN A 735 -30.87 -64.67 61.71
C GLN A 735 -29.85 -63.84 62.50
N ALA A 736 -29.17 -62.88 61.87
CA ALA A 736 -28.25 -61.97 62.55
C ALA A 736 -29.00 -61.07 63.55
N SER A 737 -30.16 -60.53 63.16
CA SER A 737 -31.06 -59.81 64.09
C SER A 737 -31.59 -60.71 65.20
N GLN A 738 -32.03 -61.94 64.90
CA GLN A 738 -32.49 -62.91 65.92
C GLN A 738 -31.38 -63.38 66.87
N PHE A 739 -30.14 -63.53 66.39
CA PHE A 739 -28.98 -63.87 67.20
C PHE A 739 -28.54 -62.70 68.09
N LEU A 740 -28.60 -61.48 67.57
CA LEU A 740 -28.47 -60.26 68.37
C LEU A 740 -29.55 -60.16 69.45
N ARG A 741 -30.70 -60.84 69.31
CA ARG A 741 -31.68 -60.96 70.40
C ARG A 741 -31.41 -62.09 71.41
N SER A 742 -30.61 -63.10 71.07
CA SER A 742 -30.47 -64.34 71.86
C SER A 742 -29.13 -64.56 72.60
N VAL A 743 -28.03 -63.89 72.22
CA VAL A 743 -26.69 -64.09 72.85
C VAL A 743 -26.40 -63.15 74.03
N HIS A 744 -25.97 -63.68 75.18
CA HIS A 744 -25.44 -62.91 76.33
C HIS A 744 -23.92 -63.19 76.52
N ASP A 745 -23.04 -62.65 75.66
CA ASP A 745 -21.57 -62.89 75.73
C ASP A 745 -20.81 -61.83 76.57
N GLY A 746 -21.50 -60.93 77.29
CA GLY A 746 -20.88 -59.98 78.24
C GLY A 746 -19.90 -58.94 77.66
N LYS A 747 -19.58 -59.00 76.35
CA LYS A 747 -18.61 -58.14 75.66
C LYS A 747 -19.21 -56.91 74.95
N ILE A 748 -20.53 -56.87 74.77
CA ILE A 748 -21.28 -55.81 74.11
C ILE A 748 -22.50 -55.50 74.98
N SER A 749 -22.73 -54.24 75.33
CA SER A 749 -23.88 -53.81 76.14
C SER A 749 -25.23 -54.16 75.46
N PRO A 750 -26.28 -54.52 76.23
CA PRO A 750 -27.62 -54.78 75.69
C PRO A 750 -28.17 -53.61 74.85
N GLU A 751 -27.87 -52.38 75.26
CA GLU A 751 -28.28 -51.15 74.59
C GLU A 751 -27.58 -50.99 73.23
N LEU A 752 -26.28 -51.31 73.14
CA LEU A 752 -25.54 -51.28 71.88
C LEU A 752 -26.00 -52.40 70.93
N LYS A 753 -26.37 -53.56 71.48
CA LYS A 753 -26.94 -54.68 70.73
C LYS A 753 -28.27 -54.30 70.07
N ALA A 754 -29.15 -53.65 70.83
CA ALA A 754 -30.40 -53.10 70.32
C ALA A 754 -30.18 -52.00 69.26
N PHE A 755 -29.14 -51.18 69.42
CA PHE A 755 -28.76 -50.16 68.43
C PHE A 755 -28.26 -50.77 67.11
N TYR A 756 -27.42 -51.81 67.16
CA TYR A 756 -27.01 -52.52 65.95
C TYR A 756 -28.19 -53.17 65.22
N GLU A 757 -29.12 -53.75 65.97
CA GLU A 757 -30.26 -54.46 65.43
C GLU A 757 -31.32 -53.55 64.81
N SER A 758 -31.70 -52.47 65.52
CA SER A 758 -32.80 -51.57 65.14
C SER A 758 -32.38 -50.44 64.21
N THR A 759 -31.09 -50.08 64.22
CA THR A 759 -30.58 -48.91 63.49
C THR A 759 -29.55 -49.33 62.44
N VAL A 760 -28.44 -49.95 62.83
CA VAL A 760 -27.29 -50.16 61.93
C VAL A 760 -27.55 -51.22 60.86
N LEU A 761 -28.01 -52.43 61.21
CA LEU A 761 -28.26 -53.52 60.27
C LEU A 761 -29.29 -53.16 59.17
N PRO A 762 -30.43 -52.50 59.48
CA PRO A 762 -31.34 -52.00 58.46
C PRO A 762 -30.68 -51.04 57.46
N ILE A 763 -29.85 -50.10 57.94
CA ILE A 763 -29.16 -49.13 57.07
C ILE A 763 -28.18 -49.82 56.14
N ILE A 764 -27.40 -50.78 56.63
CA ILE A 764 -26.46 -51.55 55.79
C ILE A 764 -27.24 -52.38 54.75
N LYS A 765 -28.37 -52.98 55.13
CA LYS A 765 -29.24 -53.69 54.18
C LYS A 765 -29.81 -52.77 53.11
N GLU A 766 -30.25 -51.56 53.48
CA GLU A 766 -30.72 -50.55 52.51
C GLU A 766 -29.58 -50.06 51.60
N CYS A 767 -28.37 -49.87 52.14
CA CYS A 767 -27.17 -49.54 51.36
C CYS A 767 -26.87 -50.64 50.33
N ARG A 768 -27.01 -51.92 50.70
CA ARG A 768 -26.82 -53.05 49.78
C ARG A 768 -27.72 -52.94 48.57
N THR A 769 -29.02 -52.83 48.79
CA THR A 769 -30.02 -52.73 47.71
C THR A 769 -29.76 -51.50 46.86
N ALA A 770 -29.41 -50.37 47.48
CA ALA A 770 -29.09 -49.14 46.77
C ALA A 770 -27.82 -49.27 45.90
N ILE A 771 -26.78 -49.98 46.38
CA ILE A 771 -25.52 -50.24 45.67
C ILE A 771 -25.72 -51.23 44.52
N GLU A 772 -26.37 -52.38 44.78
CA GLU A 772 -26.62 -53.43 43.78
C GLU A 772 -27.51 -52.94 42.63
N GLU A 773 -28.48 -52.06 42.91
CA GLU A 773 -29.34 -51.47 41.89
C GLU A 773 -28.76 -50.17 41.27
N ASN A 774 -27.60 -49.72 41.75
CA ASN A 774 -26.99 -48.42 41.42
C ASN A 774 -28.00 -47.24 41.46
N ASN A 775 -28.92 -47.26 42.44
CA ASN A 775 -30.07 -46.34 42.50
C ASN A 775 -29.81 -45.17 43.45
N LEU A 776 -29.54 -44.00 42.88
CA LEU A 776 -29.18 -42.78 43.61
C LEU A 776 -30.24 -42.33 44.62
N THR A 777 -31.53 -42.42 44.29
CA THR A 777 -32.63 -42.04 45.20
C THR A 777 -32.66 -42.93 46.44
N LYS A 778 -32.43 -44.23 46.25
CA LYS A 778 -32.29 -45.20 47.36
C LYS A 778 -31.02 -44.93 48.17
N MET A 779 -29.90 -44.58 47.52
CA MET A 779 -28.65 -44.21 48.21
C MET A 779 -28.83 -42.96 49.07
N GLN A 780 -29.51 -41.93 48.58
CA GLN A 780 -29.84 -40.71 49.33
C GLN A 780 -30.73 -41.01 50.54
N THR A 781 -31.72 -41.88 50.36
CA THR A 781 -32.60 -42.32 51.44
C THR A 781 -31.85 -43.09 52.52
N ALA A 782 -30.92 -43.96 52.12
CA ALA A 782 -30.05 -44.70 53.05
C ALA A 782 -29.07 -43.76 53.76
N LEU A 783 -28.47 -42.79 53.06
CA LEU A 783 -27.53 -41.81 53.61
C LEU A 783 -28.15 -41.00 54.76
N ALA A 784 -29.41 -40.57 54.61
CA ALA A 784 -30.13 -39.78 55.62
C ALA A 784 -30.43 -40.55 56.92
N LYS A 785 -30.35 -41.88 56.89
CA LYS A 785 -30.63 -42.75 58.05
C LYS A 785 -29.38 -43.10 58.85
N PHE A 786 -28.17 -42.80 58.37
CA PHE A 786 -26.93 -43.09 59.11
C PHE A 786 -26.92 -42.42 60.49
N PRO A 787 -26.43 -43.10 61.55
CA PRO A 787 -26.42 -42.52 62.88
C PRO A 787 -25.43 -41.36 63.00
N SER A 788 -25.82 -40.35 63.78
CA SER A 788 -25.00 -39.19 64.10
C SER A 788 -23.90 -39.51 65.14
N ASP A 789 -22.85 -38.69 65.21
CA ASP A 789 -21.80 -38.83 66.22
C ASP A 789 -22.35 -38.73 67.65
N LYS A 790 -23.44 -37.99 67.84
CA LYS A 790 -24.15 -37.89 69.13
C LYS A 790 -24.86 -39.19 69.50
N GLU A 791 -25.31 -39.97 68.52
CA GLU A 791 -25.92 -41.29 68.75
C GLU A 791 -24.86 -42.34 69.03
N TRP A 792 -23.75 -42.32 68.28
CA TRP A 792 -22.59 -43.17 68.56
C TRP A 792 -21.96 -42.88 69.93
N GLY A 793 -21.91 -41.61 70.36
CA GLY A 793 -21.32 -41.19 71.63
C GLY A 793 -22.09 -41.58 72.90
N LYS A 794 -23.25 -42.22 72.77
CA LYS A 794 -24.04 -42.74 73.90
C LYS A 794 -23.47 -44.03 74.50
N PHE A 795 -22.53 -44.66 73.80
CA PHE A 795 -22.02 -45.98 74.11
C PHE A 795 -20.50 -45.90 74.38
N ARG A 796 -19.98 -46.73 75.29
CA ARG A 796 -18.56 -46.75 75.67
C ARG A 796 -17.85 -48.08 75.40
N ASP A 797 -18.52 -49.00 74.69
CA ASP A 797 -18.00 -50.33 74.36
C ASP A 797 -16.79 -50.26 73.40
N GLU A 798 -15.76 -51.09 73.63
CA GLU A 798 -14.55 -51.13 72.79
C GLU A 798 -14.84 -51.52 71.33
N SER A 799 -15.90 -52.29 71.07
CA SER A 799 -16.30 -52.71 69.71
C SER A 799 -16.63 -51.52 68.79
N ILE A 800 -17.06 -50.38 69.36
CA ILE A 800 -17.39 -49.17 68.60
C ILE A 800 -16.15 -48.55 67.97
N LEU A 801 -14.99 -48.67 68.62
CA LEU A 801 -13.71 -48.17 68.09
C LEU A 801 -13.32 -48.87 66.78
N THR A 802 -13.92 -50.03 66.47
CA THR A 802 -13.66 -50.78 65.23
C THR A 802 -14.80 -50.69 64.19
N ILE A 803 -16.07 -50.61 64.61
CA ILE A 803 -17.21 -50.58 63.69
C ILE A 803 -17.51 -49.18 63.19
N LYS A 804 -17.49 -48.18 64.10
CA LYS A 804 -17.86 -46.81 63.76
C LYS A 804 -16.99 -46.25 62.61
N PRO A 805 -15.66 -46.43 62.59
CA PRO A 805 -14.83 -45.94 61.49
C PRO A 805 -15.23 -46.54 60.12
N GLU A 806 -15.54 -47.84 60.06
CA GLU A 806 -15.92 -48.52 58.82
C GLU A 806 -17.30 -48.06 58.31
N ILE A 807 -18.27 -47.89 59.22
CA ILE A 807 -19.60 -47.37 58.87
C ILE A 807 -19.54 -45.90 58.46
N ASP A 808 -18.71 -45.10 59.14
CA ASP A 808 -18.45 -43.72 58.75
C ASP A 808 -17.78 -43.64 57.38
N GLN A 809 -16.87 -44.58 57.07
CA GLN A 809 -16.22 -44.65 55.77
C GLN A 809 -17.21 -45.01 54.67
N LEU A 810 -18.09 -45.99 54.90
CA LEU A 810 -19.19 -46.32 53.98
C LEU A 810 -20.12 -45.12 53.78
N ARG A 811 -20.52 -44.43 54.85
CA ARG A 811 -21.33 -43.20 54.79
C ARG A 811 -20.67 -42.13 53.92
N LYS A 812 -19.38 -41.84 54.16
CA LYS A 812 -18.61 -40.85 53.41
C LYS A 812 -18.49 -41.22 51.94
N ASN A 813 -18.22 -42.49 51.62
CA ASN A 813 -18.11 -42.95 50.24
C ASN A 813 -19.47 -42.93 49.51
N LEU A 814 -20.55 -43.27 50.20
CA LEU A 814 -21.92 -43.16 49.67
C LEU A 814 -22.27 -41.69 49.36
N GLN A 815 -21.97 -40.78 50.29
CA GLN A 815 -22.13 -39.33 50.08
C GLN A 815 -21.28 -38.85 48.90
N LYS A 816 -20.02 -39.28 48.81
CA LYS A 816 -19.10 -38.95 47.71
C LYS A 816 -19.68 -39.37 46.35
N LYS A 817 -20.15 -40.62 46.21
CA LYS A 817 -20.73 -41.11 44.94
C LYS A 817 -21.95 -40.29 44.51
N ILE A 818 -22.86 -39.98 45.44
CA ILE A 818 -24.07 -39.19 45.16
C ILE A 818 -23.70 -37.80 44.62
N VAL A 819 -22.76 -37.11 45.27
CA VAL A 819 -22.33 -35.76 44.85
C VAL A 819 -21.64 -35.80 43.48
N LEU A 820 -20.78 -36.79 43.26
CA LEU A 820 -20.10 -36.97 41.97
C LEU A 820 -21.10 -37.17 40.82
N GLN A 821 -22.13 -37.99 41.01
CA GLN A 821 -23.03 -38.40 39.94
C GLN A 821 -24.20 -37.42 39.70
N ASN A 822 -24.75 -36.78 40.75
CA ASN A 822 -25.91 -35.88 40.61
C ASN A 822 -25.55 -34.40 40.42
N GLU A 823 -24.39 -33.96 40.90
CA GLU A 823 -24.03 -32.53 40.91
C GLU A 823 -22.81 -32.27 40.02
N ILE A 824 -21.74 -33.04 40.20
CA ILE A 824 -20.46 -32.77 39.53
C ILE A 824 -20.48 -33.19 38.06
N LEU A 825 -20.75 -34.46 37.77
CA LEU A 825 -20.72 -34.99 36.39
C LEU A 825 -21.62 -34.20 35.44
N PRO A 826 -22.89 -33.87 35.77
CA PRO A 826 -23.75 -33.08 34.90
C PRO A 826 -23.21 -31.65 34.66
N ALA A 827 -22.59 -31.03 35.66
CA ALA A 827 -22.00 -29.70 35.52
C ALA A 827 -20.77 -29.72 34.60
N LEU A 828 -19.90 -30.74 34.73
CA LEU A 828 -18.74 -30.92 33.85
C LEU A 828 -19.17 -31.23 32.41
N GLU A 829 -20.14 -32.11 32.19
CA GLU A 829 -20.67 -32.38 30.84
C GLU A 829 -21.30 -31.13 30.21
N GLN A 830 -22.04 -30.34 30.99
CA GLN A 830 -22.60 -29.08 30.51
C GLN A 830 -21.49 -28.08 30.15
N CYS A 831 -20.44 -28.00 30.96
CA CYS A 831 -19.26 -27.17 30.67
C CYS A 831 -18.62 -27.61 29.35
N LYS A 832 -18.35 -28.91 29.18
CA LYS A 832 -17.78 -29.50 27.95
C LYS A 832 -18.59 -29.12 26.71
N ARG A 833 -19.91 -29.37 26.72
CA ARG A 833 -20.78 -29.04 25.57
C ARG A 833 -20.81 -27.54 25.27
N SER A 834 -20.70 -26.70 26.28
CA SER A 834 -20.68 -25.24 26.10
C SER A 834 -19.36 -24.77 25.49
N LEU A 835 -18.23 -25.37 25.88
CA LEU A 835 -16.92 -25.12 25.26
C LEU A 835 -16.90 -25.58 23.80
N ASP A 836 -17.48 -26.74 23.51
CA ASP A 836 -17.62 -27.30 22.15
C ASP A 836 -18.45 -26.38 21.24
N SER A 837 -19.48 -25.73 21.78
CA SER A 837 -20.26 -24.70 21.08
C SER A 837 -19.68 -23.27 21.19
N GLN A 838 -18.46 -23.13 21.70
CA GLN A 838 -17.75 -21.84 21.89
C GLN A 838 -18.50 -20.82 22.79
N ASP A 839 -19.43 -21.26 23.62
CA ASP A 839 -20.18 -20.42 24.55
C ASP A 839 -19.48 -20.35 25.92
N ILE A 840 -18.46 -19.48 25.97
CA ILE A 840 -17.62 -19.29 27.17
C ILE A 840 -18.45 -18.88 28.39
N SER A 841 -19.52 -18.08 28.19
CA SER A 841 -20.38 -17.65 29.29
C SER A 841 -21.14 -18.82 29.90
N LYS A 842 -21.78 -19.66 29.06
CA LYS A 842 -22.46 -20.87 29.56
C LYS A 842 -21.49 -21.89 30.16
N ALA A 843 -20.26 -21.97 29.64
CA ALA A 843 -19.23 -22.84 30.22
C ALA A 843 -18.86 -22.42 31.64
N LEU A 844 -18.67 -21.12 31.89
CA LEU A 844 -18.42 -20.57 33.22
C LEU A 844 -19.63 -20.76 34.15
N ASP A 845 -20.85 -20.50 33.67
CA ASP A 845 -22.08 -20.72 34.44
C ASP A 845 -22.24 -22.21 34.85
N ALA A 846 -21.79 -23.14 34.01
CA ALA A 846 -21.77 -24.56 34.34
C ALA A 846 -20.76 -24.88 35.44
N LEU A 847 -19.56 -24.27 35.42
CA LEU A 847 -18.57 -24.42 36.48
C LEU A 847 -19.00 -23.77 37.80
N ASP A 848 -19.85 -22.75 37.77
CA ASP A 848 -20.43 -22.13 38.97
C ASP A 848 -21.49 -22.99 39.65
N LYS A 849 -22.04 -24.00 38.96
CA LYS A 849 -22.96 -24.99 39.55
C LYS A 849 -22.24 -26.08 40.34
N LEU A 850 -20.90 -26.15 40.28
CA LEU A 850 -20.13 -27.13 41.05
C LEU A 850 -20.27 -26.88 42.57
N PRO A 851 -20.19 -27.94 43.40
CA PRO A 851 -20.23 -27.80 44.86
C PRO A 851 -19.15 -26.85 45.38
N SER A 852 -19.40 -26.20 46.53
CA SER A 852 -18.44 -25.29 47.16
C SER A 852 -17.11 -25.98 47.46
N GLU A 853 -16.01 -25.21 47.48
CA GLU A 853 -14.67 -25.76 47.74
C GLU A 853 -14.59 -26.59 49.02
N THR A 854 -15.22 -26.12 50.10
CA THR A 854 -15.31 -26.82 51.39
C THR A 854 -16.03 -28.17 51.28
N ARG A 855 -17.02 -28.26 50.39
CA ARG A 855 -17.77 -29.50 50.15
C ARG A 855 -16.99 -30.47 49.27
N LEU A 856 -16.24 -29.96 48.29
CA LEU A 856 -15.31 -30.76 47.47
C LEU A 856 -14.17 -31.36 48.31
N GLU A 857 -13.62 -30.59 49.26
CA GLU A 857 -12.64 -31.08 50.23
C GLU A 857 -13.21 -32.17 51.12
N SER A 858 -14.46 -32.01 51.58
CA SER A 858 -15.12 -33.00 52.46
C SER A 858 -15.32 -34.37 51.82
N ILE A 859 -15.32 -34.45 50.48
CA ILE A 859 -15.46 -35.70 49.71
C ILE A 859 -14.14 -36.14 49.05
N ASN A 860 -12.99 -35.55 49.44
CA ASN A 860 -11.67 -35.82 48.88
C ASN A 860 -11.60 -35.67 47.34
N ALA A 861 -12.22 -34.63 46.77
CA ALA A 861 -12.19 -34.33 45.33
C ALA A 861 -11.21 -33.18 45.01
N LEU A 862 -9.97 -33.27 45.51
CA LEU A 862 -8.97 -32.18 45.45
C LEU A 862 -8.50 -31.86 44.03
N GLN A 863 -8.39 -32.85 43.14
CA GLN A 863 -8.03 -32.63 41.74
C GLN A 863 -9.09 -31.80 41.01
N LEU A 864 -10.38 -32.10 41.26
CA LEU A 864 -11.51 -31.39 40.66
C LEU A 864 -11.59 -29.94 41.15
N LYS A 865 -11.27 -29.71 42.42
CA LYS A 865 -11.10 -28.36 42.98
C LYS A 865 -10.03 -27.58 42.21
N SER A 866 -8.85 -28.17 42.02
CA SER A 866 -7.73 -27.52 41.31
C SER A 866 -8.09 -27.19 39.87
N ILE A 867 -8.67 -28.15 39.15
CA ILE A 867 -8.97 -28.02 37.71
C ILE A 867 -10.14 -27.07 37.47
N SER A 868 -11.16 -27.09 38.33
CA SER A 868 -12.26 -26.10 38.26
C SER A 868 -11.75 -24.67 38.44
N ARG A 869 -10.86 -24.44 39.41
CA ARG A 869 -10.23 -23.13 39.62
C ARG A 869 -9.39 -22.72 38.41
N GLU A 870 -8.53 -23.61 37.92
CA GLU A 870 -7.69 -23.37 36.73
C GLU A 870 -8.54 -23.04 35.49
N LEU A 871 -9.59 -23.81 35.21
CA LEU A 871 -10.52 -23.56 34.10
C LEU A 871 -11.20 -22.19 34.24
N LYS A 872 -11.65 -21.81 35.43
CA LYS A 872 -12.24 -20.47 35.66
C LYS A 872 -11.21 -19.36 35.40
N GLU A 873 -10.00 -19.49 35.92
CA GLU A 873 -8.90 -18.53 35.69
C GLU A 873 -8.52 -18.41 34.21
N ASN A 874 -8.64 -19.50 33.45
CA ASN A 874 -8.36 -19.55 32.02
C ASN A 874 -9.49 -18.96 31.15
N LEU A 875 -10.75 -19.18 31.51
CA LEU A 875 -11.92 -18.79 30.71
C LEU A 875 -12.45 -17.38 31.05
N GLN A 876 -12.26 -16.90 32.29
CA GLN A 876 -12.78 -15.60 32.72
C GLN A 876 -12.27 -14.41 31.88
N PRO A 877 -10.97 -14.34 31.50
CA PRO A 877 -10.49 -13.25 30.63
C PRO A 877 -11.16 -13.25 29.26
N LEU A 878 -11.42 -14.43 28.68
CA LEU A 878 -12.08 -14.56 27.38
C LEU A 878 -13.52 -14.02 27.39
N ARG A 879 -14.25 -14.20 28.51
CA ARG A 879 -15.59 -13.61 28.69
C ARG A 879 -15.57 -12.08 28.68
N ASN A 880 -14.48 -11.47 29.14
CA ASN A 880 -14.34 -10.03 29.31
C ASN A 880 -13.71 -9.34 28.08
N ALA A 881 -13.36 -10.08 27.04
CA ALA A 881 -12.73 -9.54 25.84
C ALA A 881 -13.62 -8.49 25.16
N VAL A 882 -13.01 -7.39 24.71
CA VAL A 882 -13.73 -6.27 24.08
C VAL A 882 -13.81 -6.49 22.58
N ILE A 883 -15.00 -6.33 22.00
CA ILE A 883 -15.17 -6.29 20.54
C ILE A 883 -14.77 -4.90 20.07
N THR A 884 -13.66 -4.79 19.34
CA THR A 884 -13.24 -3.53 18.74
C THR A 884 -14.19 -3.14 17.60
N PRO A 885 -14.81 -1.95 17.63
CA PRO A 885 -15.73 -1.54 16.58
C PRO A 885 -14.96 -1.20 15.28
N ILE A 886 -15.28 -1.93 14.20
CA ILE A 886 -14.74 -1.68 12.86
C ILE A 886 -15.42 -0.47 12.18
N ILE A 887 -16.62 -0.11 12.66
CA ILE A 887 -17.42 1.01 12.15
C ILE A 887 -17.65 2.00 13.28
N THR A 888 -17.16 3.22 13.11
CA THR A 888 -17.41 4.35 14.03
C THR A 888 -18.26 5.44 13.38
N ASP A 889 -18.27 5.53 12.05
CA ASP A 889 -19.06 6.49 11.28
C ASP A 889 -19.76 5.83 10.06
N PRO A 890 -20.95 5.23 10.27
CA PRO A 890 -21.68 4.53 9.21
C PRO A 890 -22.09 5.43 8.04
N GLU A 891 -22.44 6.70 8.30
CA GLU A 891 -22.86 7.62 7.24
C GLU A 891 -21.69 8.01 6.35
N LYS A 892 -20.51 8.23 6.92
CA LYS A 892 -19.29 8.48 6.13
C LYS A 892 -18.95 7.30 5.22
N ILE A 893 -19.00 6.07 5.72
CA ILE A 893 -18.80 4.86 4.90
C ILE A 893 -19.81 4.81 3.76
N LYS A 894 -21.09 5.08 4.04
CA LYS A 894 -22.16 5.06 3.03
C LYS A 894 -21.96 6.10 1.94
N ILE A 895 -21.64 7.35 2.31
CA ILE A 895 -21.35 8.43 1.37
C ILE A 895 -20.13 8.06 0.51
N ARG A 896 -19.05 7.60 1.16
CA ARG A 896 -17.82 7.15 0.51
C ARG A 896 -18.08 6.03 -0.50
N TYR A 897 -18.80 4.98 -0.10
CA TYR A 897 -19.17 3.85 -0.97
C TYR A 897 -19.94 4.33 -2.21
N ASN A 898 -20.97 5.17 -2.02
CA ASN A 898 -21.77 5.68 -3.13
C ASN A 898 -20.94 6.56 -4.09
N SER A 899 -20.04 7.40 -3.56
CA SER A 899 -19.13 8.21 -4.36
C SER A 899 -18.15 7.35 -5.16
N LEU A 900 -17.55 6.32 -4.55
CA LEU A 900 -16.66 5.38 -5.24
C LEU A 900 -17.39 4.58 -6.31
N LEU A 901 -18.61 4.12 -6.01
CA LEU A 901 -19.43 3.40 -6.97
C LEU A 901 -19.75 4.28 -8.19
N ALA A 902 -20.13 5.54 -7.97
CA ALA A 902 -20.42 6.49 -9.03
C ALA A 902 -19.19 6.79 -9.90
N GLU A 903 -18.02 7.03 -9.29
CA GLU A 903 -16.79 7.31 -10.03
C GLU A 903 -16.31 6.08 -10.80
N THR A 904 -16.30 4.89 -10.18
CA THR A 904 -15.94 3.64 -10.86
C THR A 904 -16.88 3.35 -12.05
N THR A 905 -18.18 3.60 -11.87
CA THR A 905 -19.18 3.46 -12.95
C THR A 905 -18.88 4.40 -14.12
N LYS A 906 -18.47 5.64 -13.81
CA LYS A 906 -18.11 6.65 -14.81
C LYS A 906 -16.83 6.28 -15.54
N GLN A 907 -15.79 5.82 -14.84
CA GLN A 907 -14.54 5.37 -15.46
C GLN A 907 -14.77 4.18 -16.40
N ILE A 908 -15.54 3.18 -15.97
CA ILE A 908 -15.94 2.05 -16.83
C ILE A 908 -16.68 2.56 -18.08
N ALA A 909 -17.60 3.52 -17.94
CA ALA A 909 -18.32 4.11 -19.07
C ALA A 909 -17.44 4.94 -20.02
N LEU A 910 -16.29 5.44 -19.56
CA LEU A 910 -15.29 6.09 -20.42
C LEU A 910 -14.55 5.04 -21.23
N ILE A 911 -14.07 3.96 -20.59
CA ILE A 911 -13.39 2.86 -21.27
C ILE A 911 -14.30 2.20 -22.32
N GLU A 912 -15.59 2.04 -22.04
CA GLU A 912 -16.58 1.50 -22.99
C GLU A 912 -16.71 2.31 -24.29
N LYS A 913 -16.29 3.58 -24.29
CA LYS A 913 -16.39 4.49 -25.45
C LYS A 913 -15.07 4.64 -26.21
N GLU A 914 -13.97 4.12 -25.69
CA GLU A 914 -12.68 4.23 -26.36
C GLU A 914 -12.64 3.31 -27.58
N ASN A 915 -12.17 3.86 -28.70
CA ASN A 915 -11.99 3.11 -29.94
C ASN A 915 -10.51 2.78 -30.10
N ILE A 916 -10.18 1.50 -30.24
CA ILE A 916 -8.79 1.03 -30.33
C ILE A 916 -8.38 1.10 -31.80
N GLU A 917 -7.64 2.13 -32.18
CA GLU A 917 -7.13 2.29 -33.54
C GLU A 917 -5.67 1.80 -33.67
N ASP A 918 -4.85 1.93 -32.62
CA ASP A 918 -3.45 1.45 -32.56
C ASP A 918 -3.16 0.68 -31.25
N LEU A 919 -2.16 -0.20 -31.29
CA LEU A 919 -1.61 -0.92 -30.13
C LEU A 919 -1.04 0.04 -29.07
N SER A 920 -0.64 1.27 -29.45
CA SER A 920 -0.16 2.28 -28.49
C SER A 920 -1.22 2.74 -27.51
N ASP A 921 -2.50 2.72 -27.90
CA ASP A 921 -3.62 3.20 -27.08
C ASP A 921 -4.03 2.17 -26.01
N LEU A 922 -3.66 0.91 -26.23
CA LEU A 922 -3.99 -0.20 -25.32
C LEU A 922 -3.34 -0.06 -23.94
N GLY A 923 -2.16 0.55 -23.84
CA GLY A 923 -1.45 0.67 -22.56
C GLY A 923 -2.30 1.40 -21.50
N ASN A 924 -2.88 2.54 -21.87
CA ASN A 924 -3.72 3.34 -20.98
C ASN A 924 -5.04 2.65 -20.66
N ILE A 925 -5.66 2.00 -21.65
CA ILE A 925 -6.90 1.21 -21.46
C ILE A 925 -6.68 0.10 -20.44
N ILE A 926 -5.56 -0.64 -20.56
CA ILE A 926 -5.22 -1.75 -19.67
C ILE A 926 -4.98 -1.23 -18.24
N LEU A 927 -4.25 -0.13 -18.08
CA LEU A 927 -4.02 0.50 -16.78
C LEU A 927 -5.36 0.92 -16.13
N ASN A 928 -6.24 1.56 -16.88
CA ASN A 928 -7.56 1.97 -16.41
C ASN A 928 -8.46 0.78 -16.07
N LEU A 929 -8.38 -0.32 -16.83
CA LEU A 929 -9.11 -1.56 -16.59
C LEU A 929 -8.65 -2.22 -15.28
N ASN A 930 -7.33 -2.31 -15.07
CA ASN A 930 -6.76 -2.83 -13.82
C ASN A 930 -7.16 -1.95 -12.63
N PHE A 931 -7.06 -0.63 -12.76
CA PHE A 931 -7.52 0.30 -11.73
C PHE A 931 -9.01 0.12 -11.38
N CYS A 932 -9.88 -0.04 -12.38
CA CYS A 932 -11.30 -0.32 -12.16
C CYS A 932 -11.50 -1.66 -11.44
N SER A 933 -10.73 -2.70 -11.81
CA SER A 933 -10.78 -4.01 -11.16
C SER A 933 -10.42 -3.93 -9.68
N GLU A 934 -9.30 -3.28 -9.35
CA GLU A 934 -8.87 -3.12 -7.95
C GLU A 934 -9.82 -2.20 -7.16
N SER A 935 -10.37 -1.15 -7.79
CA SER A 935 -11.38 -0.28 -7.17
C SER A 935 -12.68 -1.05 -6.84
N ILE A 936 -13.08 -2.00 -7.68
CA ILE A 936 -14.21 -2.90 -7.39
C ILE A 936 -13.89 -3.79 -6.17
N GLN A 937 -12.65 -4.28 -6.02
CA GLN A 937 -12.26 -5.05 -4.82
C GLN A 937 -12.34 -4.20 -3.55
N THR A 938 -11.92 -2.93 -3.63
CA THR A 938 -12.08 -1.96 -2.52
C THR A 938 -13.56 -1.72 -2.18
N LEU A 939 -14.41 -1.56 -3.20
CA LEU A 939 -15.86 -1.46 -3.03
C LEU A 939 -16.47 -2.71 -2.39
N GLU A 940 -16.01 -3.91 -2.74
CA GLU A 940 -16.44 -5.16 -2.11
C GLU A 940 -16.08 -5.20 -0.62
N ALA A 941 -14.83 -4.85 -0.27
CA ALA A 941 -14.40 -4.79 1.13
C ALA A 941 -15.23 -3.76 1.93
N GLU A 942 -15.50 -2.59 1.36
CA GLU A 942 -16.36 -1.56 1.99
C GLU A 942 -17.82 -2.02 2.11
N LYS A 943 -18.35 -2.73 1.10
CA LYS A 943 -19.71 -3.28 1.13
C LYS A 943 -19.87 -4.37 2.18
N ILE A 944 -18.85 -5.23 2.34
CA ILE A 944 -18.80 -6.25 3.39
C ILE A 944 -18.77 -5.56 4.77
N LYS A 945 -17.94 -4.53 4.96
CA LYS A 945 -17.93 -3.72 6.19
C LYS A 945 -19.31 -3.15 6.49
N TYR A 946 -19.91 -2.41 5.56
CA TYR A 946 -21.25 -1.82 5.69
C TYR A 946 -22.35 -2.87 5.92
N GLY A 947 -22.27 -4.01 5.22
CA GLY A 947 -23.25 -5.09 5.23
C GLY A 947 -23.28 -5.95 6.50
N HIS A 948 -22.27 -5.88 7.37
CA HIS A 948 -22.33 -6.55 8.68
C HIS A 948 -23.48 -6.04 9.57
N ALA A 949 -24.01 -4.85 9.30
CA ALA A 949 -25.20 -4.31 9.97
C ALA A 949 -26.54 -4.81 9.39
N ILE A 950 -26.57 -5.36 8.16
CA ILE A 950 -27.80 -5.70 7.41
C ILE A 950 -27.59 -7.01 6.62
N LYS A 951 -28.18 -8.14 7.07
CA LYS A 951 -28.18 -9.41 6.32
C LYS A 951 -29.53 -9.69 5.68
N PRO A 952 -29.57 -10.18 4.41
CA PRO A 952 -28.45 -10.48 3.51
C PRO A 952 -27.85 -9.23 2.82
N ILE A 953 -26.53 -9.28 2.52
CA ILE A 953 -25.80 -8.19 1.85
C ILE A 953 -26.18 -8.19 0.35
N ASP A 954 -26.74 -7.09 -0.14
CA ASP A 954 -27.02 -6.91 -1.57
C ASP A 954 -25.76 -6.46 -2.33
N VAL A 955 -25.24 -7.29 -3.22
CA VAL A 955 -24.04 -7.05 -4.05
C VAL A 955 -24.38 -6.91 -5.54
N SER A 956 -25.65 -6.64 -5.88
CA SER A 956 -26.12 -6.57 -7.26
C SER A 956 -25.45 -5.46 -8.08
N ASP A 957 -25.17 -4.32 -7.46
CA ASP A 957 -24.41 -3.20 -8.02
C ASP A 957 -22.99 -3.61 -8.43
N LEU A 958 -22.28 -4.32 -7.55
CA LEU A 958 -20.91 -4.79 -7.79
C LEU A 958 -20.86 -5.87 -8.87
N ASN A 959 -21.80 -6.81 -8.86
CA ASN A 959 -21.91 -7.82 -9.90
C ASN A 959 -22.16 -7.21 -11.29
N ALA A 960 -22.96 -6.14 -11.36
CA ALA A 960 -23.19 -5.42 -12.62
C ALA A 960 -21.91 -4.73 -13.13
N LEU A 961 -21.11 -4.12 -12.26
CA LEU A 961 -19.82 -3.53 -12.65
C LEU A 961 -18.81 -4.59 -13.08
N LYS A 962 -18.70 -5.71 -12.36
CA LYS A 962 -17.84 -6.84 -12.73
C LYS A 962 -18.20 -7.40 -14.11
N ALA A 963 -19.49 -7.56 -14.40
CA ALA A 963 -19.95 -8.04 -15.70
C ALA A 963 -19.59 -7.07 -16.85
N ARG A 964 -19.75 -5.75 -16.63
CA ARG A 964 -19.36 -4.72 -17.62
C ARG A 964 -17.85 -4.72 -17.86
N LEU A 965 -17.05 -4.73 -16.78
CA LEU A 965 -15.59 -4.77 -16.88
C LEU A 965 -15.10 -6.03 -17.59
N GLN A 966 -15.73 -7.18 -17.32
CA GLN A 966 -15.41 -8.44 -17.99
C GLN A 966 -15.74 -8.41 -19.48
N LEU A 967 -16.85 -7.79 -19.88
CA LEU A 967 -17.19 -7.61 -21.29
C LEU A 967 -16.16 -6.73 -22.02
N ILE A 968 -15.73 -5.64 -21.39
CA ILE A 968 -14.66 -4.77 -21.93
C ILE A 968 -13.37 -5.57 -22.10
N ASN A 969 -12.97 -6.32 -21.07
CA ASN A 969 -11.77 -7.16 -21.12
C ASN A 969 -11.83 -8.20 -22.25
N GLN A 970 -12.97 -8.87 -22.41
CA GLN A 970 -13.18 -9.83 -23.50
C GLN A 970 -13.10 -9.16 -24.88
N ASN A 971 -13.70 -7.99 -25.06
CA ASN A 971 -13.62 -7.24 -26.32
C ASN A 971 -12.17 -6.84 -26.62
N LEU A 972 -11.45 -6.34 -25.62
CA LEU A 972 -10.04 -5.94 -25.72
C LEU A 972 -9.17 -7.13 -26.16
N ILE A 973 -9.32 -8.27 -25.49
CA ILE A 973 -8.61 -9.51 -25.84
C ILE A 973 -8.92 -9.93 -27.27
N GLN A 974 -10.19 -9.85 -27.70
CA GLN A 974 -10.56 -10.19 -29.07
C GLN A 974 -9.91 -9.25 -30.08
N THR A 975 -9.90 -7.94 -29.84
CA THR A 975 -9.22 -6.96 -30.69
C THR A 975 -7.73 -7.25 -30.80
N VAL A 976 -7.05 -7.53 -29.70
CA VAL A 976 -5.61 -7.85 -29.71
C VAL A 976 -5.34 -9.19 -30.42
N ILE A 977 -6.20 -10.20 -30.24
CA ILE A 977 -6.14 -11.46 -31.00
C ILE A 977 -6.27 -11.19 -32.51
N ASP A 978 -7.21 -10.35 -32.92
CA ASP A 978 -7.45 -10.07 -34.34
C ASP A 978 -6.28 -9.28 -34.96
N ILE A 979 -5.68 -8.33 -34.21
CA ILE A 979 -4.45 -7.64 -34.63
C ILE A 979 -3.29 -8.64 -34.77
N ALA A 980 -3.12 -9.56 -33.81
CA ALA A 980 -2.09 -10.59 -33.89
C ALA A 980 -2.29 -11.53 -35.09
N ARG A 981 -3.53 -11.98 -35.34
CA ARG A 981 -3.88 -12.81 -36.52
C ARG A 981 -3.57 -12.09 -37.82
N ASN A 982 -3.99 -10.83 -37.95
CA ASN A 982 -3.71 -10.04 -39.15
C ASN A 982 -2.21 -9.90 -39.42
N ASN A 983 -1.40 -9.67 -38.38
CA ASN A 983 0.06 -9.60 -38.51
C ASN A 983 0.68 -10.96 -38.88
N LEU A 984 0.20 -12.06 -38.31
CA LEU A 984 0.62 -13.41 -38.71
C LEU A 984 0.31 -13.70 -40.19
N GLU A 985 -0.85 -13.26 -40.70
CA GLU A 985 -1.24 -13.43 -42.11
C GLU A 985 -0.40 -12.59 -43.08
N GLN A 986 0.18 -11.47 -42.63
CA GLN A 986 1.09 -10.68 -43.45
C GLN A 986 2.51 -11.27 -43.55
N ILE A 987 2.83 -12.32 -42.79
CA ILE A 987 4.10 -13.05 -42.95
C ILE A 987 4.02 -13.92 -44.22
N LYS A 988 4.22 -13.29 -45.39
CA LYS A 988 4.17 -13.92 -46.71
C LYS A 988 5.56 -14.31 -47.25
N GLY A 989 6.62 -13.76 -46.67
CA GLY A 989 8.01 -14.04 -47.02
C GLY A 989 8.98 -13.50 -45.97
N ALA A 990 10.26 -13.79 -46.12
CA ALA A 990 11.25 -13.45 -45.08
C ALA A 990 11.56 -11.96 -44.94
N SER A 991 11.38 -11.16 -46.01
CA SER A 991 11.62 -9.71 -45.94
C SER A 991 10.67 -9.00 -44.97
N GLU A 992 9.49 -9.58 -44.71
CA GLU A 992 8.44 -9.03 -43.86
C GLU A 992 8.38 -9.72 -42.49
N PHE A 993 9.10 -10.83 -42.31
CA PHE A 993 9.02 -11.72 -41.15
C PHE A 993 9.34 -11.00 -39.84
N HIS A 994 10.49 -10.34 -39.73
CA HIS A 994 10.93 -9.75 -38.46
C HIS A 994 10.06 -8.58 -37.97
N THR A 995 9.50 -7.80 -38.89
CA THR A 995 8.60 -6.68 -38.54
C THR A 995 7.31 -7.20 -37.94
N HIS A 996 6.65 -8.14 -38.61
CA HIS A 996 5.38 -8.70 -38.12
C HIS A 996 5.59 -9.65 -36.94
N GLU A 997 6.71 -10.39 -36.87
CA GLU A 997 7.07 -11.20 -35.69
C GLU A 997 7.15 -10.34 -34.43
N LYS A 998 7.80 -9.17 -34.50
CA LYS A 998 7.89 -8.24 -33.38
C LYS A 998 6.50 -7.76 -32.95
N GLN A 999 5.62 -7.43 -33.90
CA GLN A 999 4.26 -6.98 -33.60
C GLN A 999 3.42 -8.09 -32.95
N VAL A 1000 3.51 -9.34 -33.44
CA VAL A 1000 2.80 -10.48 -32.84
C VAL A 1000 3.33 -10.79 -31.44
N LYS A 1001 4.65 -10.70 -31.21
CA LYS A 1001 5.25 -10.85 -29.87
C LYS A 1001 4.71 -9.79 -28.90
N ASN A 1002 4.69 -8.52 -29.30
CA ASN A 1002 4.09 -7.45 -28.50
C ASN A 1002 2.61 -7.74 -28.17
N CYS A 1003 1.82 -8.21 -29.14
CA CYS A 1003 0.43 -8.61 -28.88
C CYS A 1003 0.33 -9.76 -27.88
N LEU A 1004 1.20 -10.77 -27.97
CA LEU A 1004 1.23 -11.88 -27.02
C LEU A 1004 1.61 -11.42 -25.61
N ASP A 1005 2.54 -10.47 -25.47
CA ASP A 1005 2.91 -9.90 -24.17
C ASP A 1005 1.72 -9.17 -23.52
N ILE A 1006 0.96 -8.39 -24.31
CA ILE A 1006 -0.28 -7.74 -23.88
C ILE A 1006 -1.32 -8.79 -23.47
N LEU A 1007 -1.52 -9.82 -24.30
CA LEU A 1007 -2.48 -10.89 -24.05
C LEU A 1007 -2.13 -11.69 -22.78
N ASN A 1008 -0.86 -11.93 -22.48
CA ASN A 1008 -0.44 -12.61 -21.25
C ASN A 1008 -0.92 -11.89 -19.98
N ASN A 1009 -0.96 -10.57 -20.01
CA ASN A 1009 -1.44 -9.77 -18.88
C ASN A 1009 -2.97 -9.79 -18.78
N LEU A 1010 -3.66 -9.65 -19.91
CA LEU A 1010 -5.13 -9.66 -19.97
C LEU A 1010 -5.74 -11.05 -19.73
N GLU A 1011 -5.04 -12.12 -20.12
CA GLU A 1011 -5.52 -13.50 -19.95
C GLU A 1011 -5.73 -13.85 -18.46
N LYS A 1012 -4.90 -13.27 -17.58
CA LYS A 1012 -4.98 -13.49 -16.12
C LYS A 1012 -6.27 -12.95 -15.50
N THR A 1013 -6.91 -11.96 -16.13
CA THR A 1013 -8.12 -11.31 -15.63
C THR A 1013 -9.40 -11.92 -16.22
N LEU A 1014 -9.28 -12.93 -17.10
CA LEU A 1014 -10.41 -13.65 -17.65
C LEU A 1014 -11.08 -14.59 -16.63
N ASP A 1015 -12.41 -14.51 -16.57
CA ASP A 1015 -13.27 -15.38 -15.78
C ASP A 1015 -13.42 -16.81 -16.35
N GLY A 1016 -14.31 -17.60 -15.74
CA GLY A 1016 -14.61 -18.97 -16.17
C GLY A 1016 -15.67 -19.09 -17.26
N SER A 1017 -16.01 -18.01 -17.98
CA SER A 1017 -17.06 -18.02 -19.01
C SER A 1017 -16.64 -18.81 -20.26
N GLU A 1018 -17.60 -19.30 -21.05
CA GLU A 1018 -17.32 -20.01 -22.30
C GLU A 1018 -16.52 -19.14 -23.30
N ALA A 1019 -16.80 -17.83 -23.33
CA ALA A 1019 -16.06 -16.88 -24.14
C ALA A 1019 -14.59 -16.77 -23.70
N ALA A 1020 -14.35 -16.66 -22.40
CA ALA A 1020 -12.99 -16.62 -21.83
C ALA A 1020 -12.20 -17.90 -22.13
N VAL A 1021 -12.83 -19.08 -21.99
CA VAL A 1021 -12.19 -20.37 -22.31
C VAL A 1021 -11.81 -20.43 -23.79
N LYS A 1022 -12.70 -19.98 -24.69
CA LYS A 1022 -12.39 -19.90 -26.12
C LYS A 1022 -11.23 -18.95 -26.40
N GLN A 1023 -11.22 -17.77 -25.77
CA GLN A 1023 -10.13 -16.80 -25.94
C GLN A 1023 -8.77 -17.32 -25.46
N LYS A 1024 -8.72 -18.01 -24.31
CA LYS A 1024 -7.49 -18.69 -23.84
C LYS A 1024 -7.00 -19.71 -24.86
N SER A 1025 -7.91 -20.50 -25.43
CA SER A 1025 -7.57 -21.42 -26.52
C SER A 1025 -7.07 -20.69 -27.78
N ASP A 1026 -7.68 -19.56 -28.15
CA ASP A 1026 -7.29 -18.77 -29.31
C ASP A 1026 -5.89 -18.14 -29.12
N ILE A 1027 -5.55 -17.71 -27.89
CA ILE A 1027 -4.20 -17.22 -27.52
C ILE A 1027 -3.16 -18.35 -27.66
N GLU A 1028 -3.47 -19.56 -27.17
CA GLU A 1028 -2.58 -20.73 -27.36
C GLU A 1028 -2.41 -21.10 -28.84
N GLN A 1029 -3.47 -21.03 -29.63
CA GLN A 1029 -3.38 -21.25 -31.08
C GLN A 1029 -2.51 -20.19 -31.76
N LEU A 1030 -2.59 -18.92 -31.35
CA LEU A 1030 -1.72 -17.85 -31.83
C LEU A 1030 -0.25 -18.13 -31.50
N ARG A 1031 0.05 -18.54 -30.26
CA ARG A 1031 1.42 -18.95 -29.85
C ARG A 1031 1.93 -20.09 -30.75
N GLY A 1032 1.10 -21.11 -30.98
CA GLY A 1032 1.42 -22.22 -31.88
C GLY A 1032 1.68 -21.77 -33.33
N ALA A 1033 0.81 -20.92 -33.88
CA ALA A 1033 0.94 -20.42 -35.26
C ALA A 1033 2.21 -19.57 -35.46
N LEU A 1034 2.60 -18.77 -34.47
CA LEU A 1034 3.86 -18.01 -34.51
C LEU A 1034 5.08 -18.95 -34.53
N ILE A 1035 5.07 -20.01 -33.71
CA ILE A 1035 6.13 -21.02 -33.68
C ILE A 1035 6.24 -21.71 -35.05
N ASP A 1036 5.12 -22.06 -35.66
CA ASP A 1036 5.12 -22.70 -36.98
C ASP A 1036 5.65 -21.76 -38.06
N LYS A 1037 5.29 -20.47 -38.04
CA LYS A 1037 5.88 -19.45 -38.92
C LYS A 1037 7.38 -19.27 -38.69
N GLN A 1038 7.85 -19.30 -37.44
CA GLN A 1038 9.28 -19.26 -37.10
C GLN A 1038 10.04 -20.47 -37.67
N LYS A 1039 9.45 -21.66 -37.61
CA LYS A 1039 10.02 -22.88 -38.22
C LYS A 1039 10.06 -22.78 -39.75
N GLU A 1040 8.97 -22.38 -40.38
CA GLU A 1040 8.91 -22.17 -41.84
C GLU A 1040 9.99 -21.18 -42.32
N HIS A 1041 10.15 -20.06 -41.60
CA HIS A 1041 11.19 -19.08 -41.90
C HIS A 1041 12.60 -19.64 -41.71
N ALA A 1042 12.86 -20.39 -40.64
CA ALA A 1042 14.16 -21.02 -40.38
C ALA A 1042 14.58 -21.99 -41.50
N GLU A 1043 13.62 -22.65 -42.16
CA GLU A 1043 13.89 -23.57 -43.27
C GLU A 1043 14.26 -22.86 -44.59
N ILE A 1044 13.69 -21.69 -44.89
CA ILE A 1044 13.96 -20.94 -46.13
C ILE A 1044 15.13 -19.95 -46.01
N PHE A 1045 15.44 -19.50 -44.79
CA PHE A 1045 16.47 -18.51 -44.51
C PHE A 1045 17.86 -18.83 -45.12
N PRO A 1046 18.37 -20.08 -45.10
CA PRO A 1046 19.65 -20.40 -45.73
C PRO A 1046 19.67 -20.15 -47.25
N LEU A 1047 18.56 -20.42 -47.94
CA LEU A 1047 18.45 -20.18 -49.39
C LEU A 1047 18.51 -18.69 -49.72
N GLN A 1048 17.90 -17.85 -48.89
CA GLN A 1048 17.95 -16.41 -49.08
C GLN A 1048 19.33 -15.82 -48.82
N GLN A 1049 20.01 -16.21 -47.74
CA GLN A 1049 21.39 -15.79 -47.50
C GLN A 1049 22.32 -16.18 -48.67
N ARG A 1050 22.15 -17.40 -49.20
CA ARG A 1050 22.91 -17.87 -50.36
C ARG A 1050 22.57 -17.11 -51.63
N SER A 1051 21.31 -16.79 -51.84
CA SER A 1051 20.87 -15.98 -52.97
C SER A 1051 21.44 -14.55 -52.87
N MET A 1052 21.46 -13.95 -51.68
CA MET A 1052 22.06 -12.63 -51.41
C MET A 1052 23.54 -12.60 -51.69
N ALA A 1053 24.25 -13.63 -51.22
CA ALA A 1053 25.65 -13.80 -51.54
C ALA A 1053 25.89 -13.90 -53.05
N LEU A 1054 25.09 -14.71 -53.77
CA LEU A 1054 25.21 -14.85 -55.22
C LEU A 1054 24.97 -13.53 -55.94
N ILE A 1055 23.90 -12.79 -55.61
CA ILE A 1055 23.59 -11.51 -56.26
C ILE A 1055 24.68 -10.47 -55.98
N ALA A 1056 25.15 -10.33 -54.74
CA ALA A 1056 26.25 -9.43 -54.41
C ALA A 1056 27.54 -9.80 -55.17
N GLN A 1057 27.83 -11.09 -55.33
CA GLN A 1057 28.96 -11.55 -56.14
C GLN A 1057 28.79 -11.18 -57.61
N LEU A 1058 27.61 -11.43 -58.19
CA LEU A 1058 27.32 -11.08 -59.58
C LEU A 1058 27.38 -9.57 -59.82
N GLN A 1059 26.92 -8.74 -58.88
CA GLN A 1059 27.02 -7.28 -58.95
C GLN A 1059 28.50 -6.83 -58.97
N ASN A 1060 29.34 -7.39 -58.10
CA ASN A 1060 30.78 -7.09 -58.09
C ASN A 1060 31.46 -7.45 -59.42
N ILE A 1061 31.16 -8.64 -59.97
CA ILE A 1061 31.70 -9.07 -61.26
C ILE A 1061 31.20 -8.15 -62.39
N SER A 1062 29.90 -7.84 -62.39
CA SER A 1062 29.24 -6.93 -63.35
C SER A 1062 29.95 -5.57 -63.40
N ILE A 1063 30.19 -4.95 -62.24
CA ILE A 1063 30.85 -3.65 -62.12
C ILE A 1063 32.25 -3.68 -62.76
N LEU A 1064 33.07 -4.69 -62.43
CA LEU A 1064 34.42 -4.84 -62.96
C LEU A 1064 34.41 -5.08 -64.48
N ASN A 1065 33.50 -5.92 -64.95
CA ASN A 1065 33.39 -6.24 -66.37
C ASN A 1065 32.87 -5.04 -67.18
N HIS A 1066 31.91 -4.27 -66.67
CA HIS A 1066 31.41 -3.05 -67.32
C HIS A 1066 32.50 -2.01 -67.53
N GLU A 1067 33.41 -1.85 -66.56
CA GLU A 1067 34.55 -0.95 -66.72
C GLU A 1067 35.48 -1.40 -67.87
N GLN A 1068 35.76 -2.70 -67.96
CA GLN A 1068 36.56 -3.26 -69.04
C GLN A 1068 35.86 -3.16 -70.40
N LEU A 1069 34.56 -3.51 -70.48
CA LEU A 1069 33.77 -3.40 -71.70
C LEU A 1069 33.70 -1.97 -72.20
N HIS A 1070 33.46 -1.00 -71.31
CA HIS A 1070 33.42 0.41 -71.66
C HIS A 1070 34.78 0.91 -72.15
N GLN A 1071 35.89 0.53 -71.51
CA GLN A 1071 37.23 0.87 -71.98
C GLN A 1071 37.54 0.25 -73.35
N ASN A 1072 37.20 -1.03 -73.56
CA ASN A 1072 37.42 -1.75 -74.80
C ASN A 1072 36.58 -1.19 -75.97
N ARG A 1073 35.29 -0.95 -75.74
CA ARG A 1073 34.37 -0.39 -76.75
C ARG A 1073 34.75 1.06 -77.10
N ARG A 1074 35.19 1.86 -76.11
CA ARG A 1074 35.73 3.21 -76.35
C ARG A 1074 37.04 3.19 -77.14
N ALA A 1075 37.95 2.26 -76.83
CA ALA A 1075 39.18 2.06 -77.61
C ALA A 1075 38.88 1.65 -79.06
N GLN A 1076 37.88 0.78 -79.28
CA GLN A 1076 37.42 0.40 -80.62
C GLN A 1076 36.81 1.59 -81.37
N LEU A 1077 35.95 2.40 -80.72
CA LEU A 1077 35.36 3.62 -81.32
C LEU A 1077 36.39 4.66 -81.78
N HIS A 1078 37.62 4.63 -81.23
CA HIS A 1078 38.73 5.51 -81.62
C HIS A 1078 39.62 4.97 -82.75
N GLN A 1079 39.37 3.76 -83.28
CA GLN A 1079 40.06 3.26 -84.48
C GLN A 1079 39.44 3.85 -85.75
N ASN A 1080 40.27 4.44 -86.62
CA ASN A 1080 39.85 5.26 -87.78
C ASN A 1080 39.19 4.49 -88.95
N ASP A 1081 39.04 3.16 -88.87
CA ASP A 1081 38.55 2.30 -89.97
C ASP A 1081 37.15 1.68 -89.72
N LEU A 1082 36.39 2.13 -88.71
CA LEU A 1082 35.04 1.60 -88.44
C LEU A 1082 33.96 2.19 -89.37
N SER A 1083 33.10 1.34 -89.94
CA SER A 1083 31.93 1.78 -90.70
C SER A 1083 30.86 2.42 -89.79
N LYS A 1084 30.04 3.34 -90.32
CA LYS A 1084 28.95 3.98 -89.57
C LYS A 1084 27.98 2.97 -88.93
N ALA A 1085 27.73 1.84 -89.57
CA ALA A 1085 26.87 0.79 -89.02
C ALA A 1085 27.49 0.12 -87.78
N GLN A 1086 28.80 -0.12 -87.78
CA GLN A 1086 29.52 -0.70 -86.64
C GLN A 1086 29.64 0.29 -85.47
N GLN A 1087 29.81 1.59 -85.74
CA GLN A 1087 29.78 2.62 -84.70
C GLN A 1087 28.39 2.75 -84.05
N LEU A 1088 27.31 2.60 -84.83
CA LEU A 1088 25.95 2.62 -84.29
C LEU A 1088 25.66 1.38 -83.44
N ASP A 1089 26.11 0.19 -83.88
CA ASP A 1089 26.01 -1.06 -83.12
C ASP A 1089 26.77 -0.99 -81.78
N LEU A 1090 27.99 -0.46 -81.78
CA LEU A 1090 28.78 -0.25 -80.56
C LEU A 1090 28.10 0.73 -79.58
N ARG A 1091 27.55 1.85 -80.06
CA ARG A 1091 26.79 2.79 -79.22
C ARG A 1091 25.51 2.19 -78.68
N PHE A 1092 24.81 1.38 -79.47
CA PHE A 1092 23.62 0.67 -79.01
C PHE A 1092 23.97 -0.33 -77.89
N LYS A 1093 25.06 -1.08 -78.04
CA LYS A 1093 25.58 -1.98 -76.99
C LYS A 1093 26.02 -1.23 -75.73
N GLU A 1094 26.64 -0.05 -75.85
CA GLU A 1094 26.95 0.80 -74.68
C GLU A 1094 25.68 1.27 -73.96
N GLN A 1095 24.62 1.62 -74.68
CA GLN A 1095 23.36 2.05 -74.08
C GLN A 1095 22.65 0.88 -73.36
N VAL A 1096 22.63 -0.31 -73.95
CA VAL A 1096 22.09 -1.54 -73.31
C VAL A 1096 22.87 -1.87 -72.04
N SER A 1097 24.20 -1.77 -72.09
CA SER A 1097 25.08 -2.05 -70.97
C SER A 1097 24.93 -1.03 -69.82
N ALA A 1098 24.81 0.25 -70.15
CA ALA A 1098 24.54 1.30 -69.16
C ALA A 1098 23.19 1.10 -68.45
N ARG A 1099 22.15 0.67 -69.19
CA ARG A 1099 20.84 0.36 -68.61
C ARG A 1099 20.89 -0.86 -67.70
N PHE A 1100 21.56 -1.94 -68.14
CA PHE A 1100 21.74 -3.13 -67.31
C PHE A 1100 22.47 -2.79 -66.01
N LYS A 1101 23.56 -2.01 -66.07
CA LYS A 1101 24.32 -1.58 -64.89
C LYS A 1101 23.47 -0.77 -63.91
N ALA A 1102 22.63 0.14 -64.41
CA ALA A 1102 21.76 0.97 -63.57
C ALA A 1102 20.63 0.17 -62.91
N GLU A 1103 20.01 -0.78 -63.62
CA GLU A 1103 18.92 -1.59 -63.08
C GLU A 1103 19.43 -2.68 -62.11
N PHE A 1104 20.59 -3.31 -62.40
CA PHE A 1104 21.11 -4.41 -61.56
C PHE A 1104 21.83 -3.94 -60.29
N ASN A 1105 22.46 -2.75 -60.30
CA ASN A 1105 23.15 -2.20 -59.14
C ASN A 1105 22.32 -1.12 -58.43
N ASN A 1106 21.00 -1.25 -58.46
CA ASN A 1106 20.09 -0.33 -57.77
C ASN A 1106 20.02 -0.71 -56.28
N ASP A 1107 20.59 0.13 -55.41
CA ASP A 1107 20.63 -0.08 -53.96
C ASP A 1107 19.24 -0.14 -53.30
N ASN A 1108 18.18 0.33 -53.98
CA ASN A 1108 16.81 0.30 -53.48
C ASN A 1108 16.01 -0.96 -53.90
N ALA A 1109 16.60 -1.85 -54.72
CA ALA A 1109 15.93 -3.07 -55.16
C ALA A 1109 16.17 -4.22 -54.17
N ASN A 1110 15.10 -4.92 -53.76
CA ASN A 1110 15.25 -6.12 -52.95
C ASN A 1110 15.76 -7.30 -53.78
N ILE A 1111 16.17 -8.38 -53.12
CA ILE A 1111 16.83 -9.49 -53.81
C ILE A 1111 15.95 -10.18 -54.86
N ASP A 1112 14.66 -10.35 -54.56
CA ASP A 1112 13.74 -11.02 -55.48
C ASP A 1112 13.53 -10.19 -56.75
N GLN A 1113 13.52 -8.85 -56.63
CA GLN A 1113 13.48 -7.94 -57.77
C GLN A 1113 14.75 -8.03 -58.62
N LEU A 1114 15.92 -8.16 -58.00
CA LEU A 1114 17.20 -8.32 -58.71
C LEU A 1114 17.29 -9.67 -59.43
N ILE A 1115 16.85 -10.75 -58.78
CA ILE A 1115 16.75 -12.09 -59.39
C ILE A 1115 15.79 -12.05 -60.58
N ALA A 1116 14.61 -11.46 -60.41
CA ALA A 1116 13.63 -11.33 -61.49
C ALA A 1116 14.11 -10.43 -62.64
N PHE A 1117 14.91 -9.41 -62.36
CA PHE A 1117 15.55 -8.59 -63.39
C PHE A 1117 16.54 -9.42 -64.21
N LEU A 1118 17.42 -10.18 -63.54
CA LEU A 1118 18.41 -11.02 -64.22
C LEU A 1118 17.77 -12.16 -65.00
N GLU A 1119 16.70 -12.77 -64.49
CA GLU A 1119 15.97 -13.86 -65.15
C GLU A 1119 15.44 -13.45 -66.52
N LYS A 1120 14.97 -12.20 -66.66
CA LYS A 1120 14.44 -11.65 -67.93
C LYS A 1120 15.51 -11.41 -69.00
N GLN A 1121 16.80 -11.52 -68.64
CA GLN A 1121 17.90 -11.29 -69.56
C GLN A 1121 18.23 -12.57 -70.33
N THR A 1122 18.65 -12.43 -71.58
CA THR A 1122 19.06 -13.61 -72.35
C THR A 1122 20.42 -14.13 -71.85
N PRO A 1123 20.73 -15.44 -71.98
CA PRO A 1123 22.05 -15.97 -71.65
C PRO A 1123 23.19 -15.23 -72.37
N SER A 1124 22.96 -14.75 -73.60
CA SER A 1124 23.94 -13.94 -74.33
C SER A 1124 24.19 -12.59 -73.66
N THR A 1125 23.13 -11.94 -73.19
CA THR A 1125 23.22 -10.68 -72.43
C THR A 1125 23.92 -10.88 -71.09
N LEU A 1126 23.58 -11.93 -70.33
CA LEU A 1126 24.24 -12.24 -69.07
C LEU A 1126 25.73 -12.58 -69.25
N LYS A 1127 26.08 -13.32 -70.30
CA LYS A 1127 27.47 -13.61 -70.69
C LYS A 1127 28.24 -12.33 -70.95
N GLU A 1128 27.69 -11.43 -71.77
CA GLU A 1128 28.36 -10.20 -72.17
C GLU A 1128 28.48 -9.24 -70.98
N GLU A 1129 27.38 -8.94 -70.29
CA GLU A 1129 27.32 -7.92 -69.23
C GLU A 1129 28.00 -8.36 -67.93
N LEU A 1130 27.99 -9.66 -67.60
CA LEU A 1130 28.69 -10.19 -66.42
C LEU A 1130 30.10 -10.72 -66.74
N GLY A 1131 30.50 -10.81 -68.01
CA GLY A 1131 31.85 -11.26 -68.38
C GLY A 1131 32.15 -12.73 -68.02
N ILE A 1132 31.12 -13.54 -67.84
CA ILE A 1132 31.22 -14.97 -67.49
C ILE A 1132 31.25 -15.85 -68.74
N SER A 1133 31.66 -17.12 -68.59
CA SER A 1133 31.66 -18.07 -69.70
C SER A 1133 30.25 -18.31 -70.24
N GLU A 1134 30.13 -18.71 -71.51
CA GLU A 1134 28.83 -19.00 -72.13
C GLU A 1134 28.07 -20.13 -71.42
N GLN A 1135 28.81 -21.13 -70.93
CA GLN A 1135 28.27 -22.21 -70.12
C GLN A 1135 27.75 -21.69 -68.77
N ASN A 1136 28.51 -20.84 -68.08
CA ASN A 1136 28.11 -20.29 -66.79
C ASN A 1136 26.93 -19.32 -66.93
N ALA A 1137 26.83 -18.56 -68.03
CA ALA A 1137 25.70 -17.68 -68.31
C ALA A 1137 24.40 -18.47 -68.55
N GLN A 1138 24.49 -19.59 -69.27
CA GLN A 1138 23.34 -20.49 -69.44
C GLN A 1138 22.92 -21.11 -68.12
N GLN A 1139 23.88 -21.62 -67.32
CA GLN A 1139 23.60 -22.18 -66.00
C GLN A 1139 23.04 -21.17 -65.01
N LEU A 1140 23.53 -19.93 -65.03
CA LEU A 1140 22.98 -18.82 -64.24
C LEU A 1140 21.54 -18.52 -64.65
N HIS A 1141 21.26 -18.43 -65.95
CA HIS A 1141 19.91 -18.18 -66.44
C HIS A 1141 18.92 -19.30 -66.05
N ASP A 1142 19.35 -20.56 -66.13
CA ASP A 1142 18.53 -21.71 -65.71
C ASP A 1142 18.32 -21.73 -64.18
N LEU A 1143 19.34 -21.37 -63.39
CA LEU A 1143 19.23 -21.22 -61.95
C LEU A 1143 18.26 -20.10 -61.57
N LEU A 1144 18.37 -18.93 -62.21
CA LEU A 1144 17.50 -17.78 -61.96
C LEU A 1144 16.02 -18.09 -62.25
N LYS A 1145 15.72 -18.88 -63.29
CA LYS A 1145 14.36 -19.38 -63.56
C LYS A 1145 13.79 -20.21 -62.44
N ILE A 1146 14.63 -20.95 -61.73
CA ILE A 1146 14.22 -21.75 -60.57
C ILE A 1146 14.13 -20.86 -59.33
N LEU A 1147 15.11 -19.98 -59.10
CA LEU A 1147 15.14 -19.08 -57.93
C LEU A 1147 13.99 -18.06 -57.92
N VAL A 1148 13.52 -17.60 -59.08
CA VAL A 1148 12.38 -16.67 -59.17
C VAL A 1148 11.04 -17.33 -58.80
N GLN A 1149 10.96 -18.66 -58.81
CA GLN A 1149 9.75 -19.38 -58.42
C GLN A 1149 9.72 -19.58 -56.91
N PRO A 1150 8.64 -19.23 -56.18
CA PRO A 1150 8.55 -19.50 -54.75
C PRO A 1150 8.59 -21.01 -54.46
N THR A 1151 9.32 -21.43 -53.42
CA THR A 1151 9.30 -22.81 -52.91
C THR A 1151 9.36 -22.83 -51.39
N SER A 1152 8.64 -23.77 -50.79
CA SER A 1152 8.68 -24.12 -49.36
C SER A 1152 9.08 -25.58 -49.15
N VAL A 1153 9.45 -26.31 -50.20
CA VAL A 1153 9.78 -27.73 -50.13
C VAL A 1153 11.24 -27.89 -49.77
N LYS A 1154 11.55 -28.41 -48.58
CA LYS A 1154 12.91 -28.57 -48.06
C LYS A 1154 13.89 -29.20 -49.05
N GLY A 1155 13.52 -30.28 -49.72
CA GLY A 1155 14.38 -30.94 -50.71
C GLY A 1155 14.66 -30.07 -51.95
N GLU A 1156 13.73 -29.19 -52.32
CA GLU A 1156 13.91 -28.23 -53.42
C GLU A 1156 14.76 -27.02 -52.98
N ILE A 1157 14.59 -26.57 -51.74
CA ILE A 1157 15.41 -25.53 -51.10
C ILE A 1157 16.88 -25.98 -51.04
N GLU A 1158 17.14 -27.18 -50.55
CA GLU A 1158 18.49 -27.77 -50.49
C GLU A 1158 19.11 -27.90 -51.88
N HIS A 1159 18.35 -28.39 -52.87
CA HIS A 1159 18.81 -28.48 -54.25
C HIS A 1159 19.14 -27.11 -54.86
N ARG A 1160 18.32 -26.08 -54.58
CA ARG A 1160 18.57 -24.70 -55.05
C ARG A 1160 19.83 -24.11 -54.40
N ILE A 1161 20.05 -24.36 -53.10
CA ILE A 1161 21.28 -23.96 -52.39
C ILE A 1161 22.50 -24.62 -53.03
N GLU A 1162 22.47 -25.93 -53.26
CA GLU A 1162 23.57 -26.65 -53.93
C GLU A 1162 23.84 -26.10 -55.33
N ALA A 1163 22.79 -25.75 -56.08
CA ALA A 1163 22.91 -25.16 -57.41
C ALA A 1163 23.54 -23.75 -57.36
N ILE A 1164 23.17 -22.92 -56.38
CA ILE A 1164 23.82 -21.62 -56.11
C ILE A 1164 25.30 -21.83 -55.80
N ASP A 1165 25.64 -22.75 -54.90
CA ASP A 1165 27.03 -22.98 -54.47
C ASP A 1165 27.90 -23.52 -55.61
N LYS A 1166 27.35 -24.41 -56.42
CA LYS A 1166 28.02 -24.96 -57.61
C LYS A 1166 28.27 -23.88 -58.66
N LEU A 1167 27.29 -23.02 -58.93
CA LEU A 1167 27.46 -21.91 -59.87
C LEU A 1167 28.46 -20.88 -59.35
N SER A 1168 28.36 -20.51 -58.07
CA SER A 1168 29.28 -19.57 -57.40
C SER A 1168 30.73 -20.06 -57.49
N SER A 1169 30.95 -21.37 -57.30
CA SER A 1169 32.26 -22.00 -57.47
C SER A 1169 32.74 -21.99 -58.93
N ALA A 1170 31.83 -22.23 -59.88
CA ALA A 1170 32.15 -22.27 -61.32
C ALA A 1170 32.48 -20.90 -61.92
N ILE A 1171 31.98 -19.81 -61.35
CA ILE A 1171 32.37 -18.43 -61.70
C ILE A 1171 33.62 -17.94 -60.95
N GLY A 1172 34.31 -18.83 -60.23
CA GLY A 1172 35.66 -18.61 -59.69
C GLY A 1172 35.73 -18.02 -58.27
N LEU A 1173 34.69 -18.17 -57.45
CA LEU A 1173 34.63 -17.61 -56.09
C LEU A 1173 34.24 -18.67 -55.04
N ASN A 1174 34.78 -18.56 -53.83
CA ASN A 1174 34.50 -19.51 -52.73
C ASN A 1174 33.05 -19.33 -52.20
N PRO A 1175 32.35 -20.43 -51.84
CA PRO A 1175 31.03 -20.36 -51.22
C PRO A 1175 31.09 -19.66 -49.85
N VAL A 1176 30.05 -18.89 -49.53
CA VAL A 1176 29.96 -18.07 -48.30
C VAL A 1176 29.74 -18.96 -47.07
N LYS A 1177 30.50 -18.73 -45.98
CA LYS A 1177 30.22 -19.33 -44.66
C LYS A 1177 28.98 -18.67 -44.07
N LEU A 1178 27.93 -19.45 -43.80
CA LEU A 1178 26.70 -18.97 -43.19
C LEU A 1178 26.90 -18.76 -41.68
N GLU A 1179 26.32 -17.70 -41.13
CA GLU A 1179 26.17 -17.53 -39.69
C GLU A 1179 25.01 -18.42 -39.19
N PRO A 1180 25.13 -19.01 -37.98
CA PRO A 1180 24.04 -19.79 -37.40
C PRO A 1180 22.82 -18.93 -37.09
N LEU A 1181 21.62 -19.48 -37.29
CA LEU A 1181 20.35 -18.86 -36.91
C LEU A 1181 20.30 -18.60 -35.39
N PRO A 1182 19.67 -17.50 -34.95
CA PRO A 1182 19.25 -17.36 -33.55
C PRO A 1182 18.31 -18.50 -33.16
N PRO A 1183 18.36 -19.01 -31.91
CA PRO A 1183 17.44 -20.04 -31.45
C PRO A 1183 15.98 -19.57 -31.55
N ILE A 1184 15.07 -20.50 -31.87
CA ILE A 1184 13.62 -20.27 -31.81
C ILE A 1184 13.28 -20.00 -30.34
N SER A 1185 13.15 -18.73 -29.96
CA SER A 1185 12.73 -18.32 -28.63
C SER A 1185 11.28 -17.84 -28.68
N VAL A 1186 10.39 -18.62 -28.08
CA VAL A 1186 9.18 -18.08 -27.48
C VAL A 1186 9.63 -17.56 -26.12
N ALA A 1187 9.28 -16.34 -25.75
CA ALA A 1187 9.46 -15.85 -24.40
C ALA A 1187 8.78 -16.85 -23.46
N HIS A 1188 9.58 -17.71 -22.84
CA HIS A 1188 9.13 -18.63 -21.82
C HIS A 1188 9.09 -17.81 -20.54
N ASN A 1189 7.89 -17.60 -20.01
CA ASN A 1189 7.58 -17.16 -18.65
C ASN A 1189 8.76 -16.55 -17.86
N GLU A 1190 9.21 -15.34 -18.24
CA GLU A 1190 10.00 -14.52 -17.32
C GLU A 1190 9.16 -14.20 -16.06
N GLU A 1191 7.84 -14.38 -16.10
CA GLU A 1191 6.96 -14.30 -14.94
C GLU A 1191 6.94 -15.50 -13.99
N GLU A 1192 7.39 -16.70 -14.37
CA GLU A 1192 7.60 -17.76 -13.36
C GLU A 1192 8.93 -17.56 -12.63
N GLU A 1193 9.93 -16.98 -13.29
CA GLU A 1193 11.12 -16.45 -12.61
C GLU A 1193 10.80 -15.17 -11.82
N LEU A 1194 9.94 -14.27 -12.30
CA LEU A 1194 9.50 -13.09 -11.54
C LEU A 1194 8.47 -13.43 -10.46
N ARG A 1195 7.71 -14.53 -10.53
CA ARG A 1195 6.96 -15.06 -9.37
C ARG A 1195 7.91 -15.64 -8.33
N SER A 1196 9.06 -16.14 -8.76
CA SER A 1196 10.14 -16.48 -7.82
C SER A 1196 10.81 -15.24 -7.21
N TRP A 1197 10.63 -14.04 -7.80
CA TRP A 1197 11.14 -12.74 -7.31
C TRP A 1197 10.08 -11.83 -6.66
N SER A 1198 8.78 -11.97 -6.94
CA SER A 1198 7.68 -11.29 -6.23
C SER A 1198 7.40 -11.92 -4.85
N PHE A 1199 7.96 -13.11 -4.63
CA PHE A 1199 8.20 -13.69 -3.31
C PHE A 1199 9.64 -13.47 -2.79
N LYS A 1200 10.51 -12.68 -3.44
CA LYS A 1200 11.83 -12.27 -2.88
C LYS A 1200 11.73 -10.88 -2.27
N LEU A 1201 11.18 -10.80 -1.07
CA LEU A 1201 11.56 -9.78 -0.08
C LEU A 1201 11.04 -10.17 1.28
#